data_AF-A0A1S3KNB9-F1
#
_entry.id   AF-A0A1S3KNB9-F1
#
_cell.length_a   1.000
_cell.length_b   1.000
_cell.length_c   1.000
_cell.angle_alpha   90.00
_cell.angle_beta   90.00
_cell.angle_gamma   90.00
#
_symmetry.space_group_name_H-M   'P 1'
#
loop_
_entity.id
_entity.type
_entity.pdbx_description
1 polymer ?
#
loop_
_entity_poly.entity_id
_entity_poly.type
_entity_poly.pdbx_seq_one_letter_code
_entity_poly.pdbx_strand_id
1 'polypeptide(L)'
;MVLHTSPYSSAFLRCLTSLSWGFIFPCYWLLDRLLASCVATSLEKRRRSQDPCSFVTLYVLVSTPLYLLLLLASLPFALLGFLLWAPLQAARHPYLYTHRRPNKHQAEQGGAASLADWRPQGRSFCFGSANVCLLPDSLARFNNLSETQRRAREVGKRIRNGASRPQIKIYIDSPTNTSISAVSFSSLVTGFPRTSSLDQRPDNTAESEPLTECPVHNASADCPIHTAGADCPIPTAGDDCRIHPTGDQSSSDCPVHVAGGENTPECPLHTAGAYNSSDCRVHTTVAQNSPDCPLHASGVQISISAPEPDAPEAETGNHQGEGDGESLTGGVPSNNTLSHRTSMFKKHSGRKRRQGDDGIDHEISAFFPANLDFLCLQEVFDHRATSRLRRQLHHYFPYILSDVGRYAWKGCCSRFKFLNSGVMLVSRYPILDAHYECYPNGRGEDALAAKGALFVKVQVGTSHQEQRVVGYLTCTHLHAIEGDAAVRCEQLDLLLEWGTDFRKATSRPSEEKGLEDQVAFDVVLGDLNFDNCSSEDKLEQQHSLFTQYKDPCRLGPGEDKPWALGTLLDTSGLYDEEVSSPESLQKVMENEEGRKEYLVFPTNKNHCPNQKGRKIPLKGNGRRIDYILYSEAVQQDWKVDIEEFSFITQLAGLTDHLSVAMRLAVSTGEEEP
;
A
#
# COMPACT_ATOMS: atom_id res chain seq x y z
N MET A 1 27.53 -7.16 13.11
CA MET A 1 26.58 -6.85 14.20
C MET A 1 25.84 -8.14 14.60
N VAL A 2 25.08 -8.14 15.71
CA VAL A 2 24.30 -9.33 16.16
C VAL A 2 22.82 -9.13 15.86
N LEU A 3 22.22 -10.03 15.08
CA LEU A 3 20.78 -10.01 14.79
C LEU A 3 19.96 -10.57 15.97
N HIS A 4 19.02 -9.78 16.47
CA HIS A 4 18.24 -10.12 17.67
C HIS A 4 17.03 -11.02 17.35
N THR A 5 17.15 -12.32 17.64
CA THR A 5 16.07 -13.33 17.46
C THR A 5 15.01 -13.32 18.57
N SER A 6 15.15 -12.44 19.56
CA SER A 6 14.29 -12.32 20.74
C SER A 6 14.19 -10.84 21.12
N PRO A 7 13.04 -10.33 21.61
CA PRO A 7 12.93 -8.94 22.08
C PRO A 7 13.80 -8.63 23.31
N TYR A 8 14.25 -9.66 24.04
CA TYR A 8 15.11 -9.54 25.22
C TYR A 8 16.20 -10.63 25.25
N SER A 9 17.31 -10.32 25.91
CA SER A 9 18.48 -11.20 26.05
C SER A 9 18.24 -12.43 26.94
N SER A 10 17.26 -12.41 27.85
CA SER A 10 16.99 -13.53 28.75
C SER A 10 15.52 -13.95 28.74
N ALA A 11 15.27 -15.25 28.97
CA ALA A 11 13.91 -15.79 29.04
C ALA A 11 13.09 -15.19 30.20
N PHE A 12 13.74 -14.81 31.31
CA PHE A 12 13.13 -14.14 32.45
C PHE A 12 12.51 -12.79 32.04
N LEU A 13 13.25 -11.93 31.34
CA LEU A 13 12.75 -10.63 30.87
C LEU A 13 11.56 -10.77 29.91
N ARG A 14 11.57 -11.80 29.04
CA ARG A 14 10.42 -12.14 28.19
C ARG A 14 9.20 -12.53 29.03
N CYS A 15 9.37 -13.41 30.02
CA CYS A 15 8.30 -13.84 30.91
C CYS A 15 7.72 -12.65 31.68
N LEU A 16 8.57 -11.75 32.19
CA LEU A 16 8.15 -10.53 32.88
C LEU A 16 7.37 -9.58 31.97
N THR A 17 7.76 -9.47 30.69
CA THR A 17 7.02 -8.69 29.67
C THR A 17 5.68 -9.33 29.33
N SER A 18 5.62 -10.67 29.22
CA SER A 18 4.36 -11.39 28.98
C SER A 18 3.41 -11.22 30.17
N LEU A 19 3.92 -11.29 31.40
CA LEU A 19 3.14 -11.04 32.62
C LEU A 19 2.65 -9.59 32.69
N SER A 20 3.52 -8.62 32.39
CA SER A 20 3.16 -7.19 32.39
C SER A 20 2.05 -6.89 31.37
N TRP A 21 2.14 -7.46 30.16
CA TRP A 21 1.06 -7.38 29.17
C TRP A 21 -0.19 -8.14 29.55
N GLY A 22 -0.10 -9.24 30.31
CA GLY A 22 -1.27 -9.91 30.90
C GLY A 22 -2.11 -8.98 31.78
N PHE A 23 -1.46 -8.06 32.50
CA PHE A 23 -2.13 -7.04 33.31
C PHE A 23 -2.57 -5.79 32.51
N ILE A 24 -1.78 -5.33 31.54
CA ILE A 24 -2.10 -4.13 30.72
C ILE A 24 -3.21 -4.43 29.70
N PHE A 25 -3.17 -5.59 29.05
CA PHE A 25 -3.96 -5.88 27.86
C PHE A 25 -5.48 -5.75 28.04
N PRO A 26 -6.10 -6.18 29.16
CA PRO A 26 -7.54 -5.98 29.38
C PRO A 26 -7.92 -4.50 29.32
N CYS A 27 -7.20 -3.64 30.03
CA CYS A 27 -7.45 -2.19 30.03
C CYS A 27 -7.24 -1.57 28.65
N TYR A 28 -6.13 -1.92 27.98
CA TYR A 28 -5.83 -1.46 26.62
C TYR A 28 -6.95 -1.84 25.64
N TRP A 29 -7.40 -3.10 25.66
CA TRP A 29 -8.42 -3.59 24.73
C TRP A 29 -9.80 -2.98 25.01
N LEU A 30 -10.18 -2.82 26.29
CA LEU A 30 -11.43 -2.15 26.67
C LEU A 30 -11.43 -0.68 26.26
N LEU A 31 -10.32 0.03 26.45
CA LEU A 31 -10.15 1.42 26.03
C LEU A 31 -10.20 1.57 24.50
N ASP A 32 -9.48 0.73 23.76
CA ASP A 32 -9.51 0.70 22.29
C ASP A 32 -10.93 0.46 21.75
N ARG A 33 -11.67 -0.50 22.33
CA ARG A 33 -13.08 -0.76 21.93
C ARG A 33 -14.02 0.39 22.29
N LEU A 34 -13.82 1.04 23.44
CA LEU A 34 -14.62 2.20 23.85
C LEU A 34 -14.40 3.40 22.92
N LEU A 35 -13.13 3.76 22.64
CA LEU A 35 -12.78 4.84 21.73
C LEU A 35 -13.21 4.55 20.28
N ALA A 36 -13.04 3.31 19.82
CA ALA A 36 -13.54 2.86 18.51
C ALA A 36 -15.06 3.02 18.35
N SER A 37 -15.84 2.92 19.43
CA SER A 37 -17.29 3.14 19.38
C SER A 37 -17.68 4.61 19.16
N CYS A 38 -16.80 5.55 19.53
CA CYS A 38 -17.01 6.99 19.36
C CYS A 38 -16.71 7.47 17.93
N VAL A 39 -15.86 6.77 17.17
CA VAL A 39 -15.42 7.17 15.83
C VAL A 39 -15.87 6.17 14.78
N ALA A 40 -16.93 6.51 14.04
CA ALA A 40 -17.50 5.66 12.99
C ALA A 40 -16.90 5.97 11.61
N THR A 41 -16.52 4.93 10.86
CA THR A 41 -16.04 5.06 9.47
C THR A 41 -17.17 5.47 8.51
N SER A 42 -16.86 5.95 7.31
CA SER A 42 -17.87 6.33 6.30
C SER A 42 -18.70 5.12 5.86
N LEU A 43 -18.10 3.92 5.79
CA LEU A 43 -18.81 2.65 5.58
C LEU A 43 -19.79 2.32 6.71
N GLU A 44 -19.38 2.49 7.97
CA GLU A 44 -20.27 2.28 9.11
C GLU A 44 -21.42 3.31 9.14
N LYS A 45 -21.14 4.57 8.82
CA LYS A 45 -22.14 5.64 8.68
C LYS A 45 -23.15 5.32 7.56
N ARG A 46 -22.67 4.90 6.38
CA ARG A 46 -23.52 4.48 5.24
C ARG A 46 -24.45 3.34 5.65
N ARG A 47 -23.93 2.28 6.29
CA ARG A 47 -24.74 1.15 6.77
C ARG A 47 -25.81 1.57 7.79
N ARG A 48 -25.46 2.41 8.78
CA ARG A 48 -26.41 2.93 9.78
C ARG A 48 -27.53 3.80 9.16
N SER A 49 -27.26 4.48 8.04
CA SER A 49 -28.30 5.22 7.30
C SER A 49 -29.23 4.34 6.46
N GLN A 50 -28.76 3.18 6.02
CA GLN A 50 -29.54 2.23 5.21
C GLN A 50 -30.41 1.30 6.08
N ASP A 51 -29.93 0.94 7.27
CA ASP A 51 -30.66 0.15 8.25
C ASP A 51 -30.63 0.87 9.63
N PRO A 52 -31.64 1.71 9.94
CA PRO A 52 -31.77 2.42 11.21
C PRO A 52 -32.25 1.48 12.34
N CYS A 53 -31.51 0.40 12.55
CA CYS A 53 -31.79 -0.59 13.59
C CYS A 53 -31.63 0.01 15.00
N SER A 54 -32.74 0.10 15.73
CA SER A 54 -32.77 0.46 17.17
C SER A 54 -31.86 -0.43 18.03
N PHE A 55 -31.59 -1.66 17.59
CA PHE A 55 -30.63 -2.58 18.19
C PHE A 55 -29.22 -2.02 18.29
N VAL A 56 -28.75 -1.18 17.36
CA VAL A 56 -27.41 -0.58 17.45
C VAL A 56 -27.35 0.44 18.60
N THR A 57 -28.37 1.28 18.72
CA THR A 57 -28.51 2.25 19.82
C THR A 57 -28.64 1.53 21.16
N LEU A 58 -29.46 0.47 21.24
CA LEU A 58 -29.61 -0.35 22.45
C LEU A 58 -28.29 -1.05 22.81
N TYR A 59 -27.58 -1.62 21.83
CA TYR A 59 -26.29 -2.25 22.03
C TYR A 59 -25.26 -1.26 22.56
N VAL A 60 -25.19 -0.02 22.04
CA VAL A 60 -24.32 1.03 22.57
C VAL A 60 -24.74 1.43 23.99
N LEU A 61 -26.02 1.64 24.25
CA LEU A 61 -26.53 2.02 25.59
C LEU A 61 -26.24 0.97 26.67
N VAL A 62 -26.26 -0.32 26.33
CA VAL A 62 -25.94 -1.41 27.29
C VAL A 62 -24.44 -1.68 27.35
N SER A 63 -23.75 -1.67 26.21
CA SER A 63 -22.33 -2.02 26.15
C SER A 63 -21.45 -0.92 26.72
N THR A 64 -21.72 0.36 26.46
CA THR A 64 -20.84 1.46 26.90
C THR A 64 -20.68 1.53 28.43
N PRO A 65 -21.74 1.44 29.26
CA PRO A 65 -21.59 1.33 30.71
C PRO A 65 -20.82 0.08 31.16
N LEU A 66 -21.02 -1.05 30.49
CA LEU A 66 -20.31 -2.30 30.79
C LEU A 66 -18.81 -2.19 30.46
N TYR A 67 -18.46 -1.68 29.29
CA TYR A 67 -17.07 -1.40 28.90
C TYR A 67 -16.41 -0.41 29.86
N LEU A 68 -17.11 0.64 30.29
CA LEU A 68 -16.60 1.62 31.25
C LEU A 68 -16.37 0.99 32.64
N LEU A 69 -17.31 0.19 33.14
CA LEU A 69 -17.17 -0.53 34.42
C LEU A 69 -15.98 -1.49 34.40
N LEU A 70 -15.85 -2.29 33.34
CA LEU A 70 -14.73 -3.20 33.14
C LEU A 70 -13.40 -2.46 33.00
N LEU A 71 -13.39 -1.31 32.29
CA LEU A 71 -12.21 -0.47 32.13
C LEU A 71 -11.74 0.03 33.50
N LEU A 72 -12.63 0.61 34.30
CA LEU A 72 -12.34 1.09 35.66
C LEU A 72 -11.83 -0.04 36.57
N ALA A 73 -12.43 -1.23 36.50
CA ALA A 73 -11.98 -2.41 37.25
C ALA A 73 -10.58 -2.91 36.80
N SER A 74 -10.21 -2.69 35.54
CA SER A 74 -8.92 -3.11 34.97
C SER A 74 -7.77 -2.12 35.22
N LEU A 75 -8.06 -0.84 35.49
CA LEU A 75 -7.05 0.21 35.67
C LEU A 75 -5.98 -0.10 36.75
N PRO A 76 -6.30 -0.63 37.95
CA PRO A 76 -5.28 -0.94 38.96
C PRO A 76 -4.29 -2.01 38.51
N PHE A 77 -4.79 -3.02 37.79
CA PHE A 77 -3.96 -4.06 37.19
C PHE A 77 -3.09 -3.48 36.07
N ALA A 78 -3.67 -2.66 35.18
CA ALA A 78 -2.91 -2.02 34.12
C ALA A 78 -1.80 -1.09 34.64
N LEU A 79 -2.02 -0.40 35.76
CA LEU A 79 -0.98 0.38 36.44
C LEU A 79 0.15 -0.51 36.97
N LEU A 80 -0.18 -1.61 37.65
CA LEU A 80 0.82 -2.60 38.11
C LEU A 80 1.62 -3.19 36.93
N GLY A 81 0.91 -3.54 35.85
CA GLY A 81 1.50 -4.00 34.61
C GLY A 81 2.40 -2.95 33.95
N PHE A 82 2.00 -1.67 33.94
CA PHE A 82 2.80 -0.58 33.40
C PHE A 82 4.08 -0.33 34.21
N LEU A 83 3.99 -0.34 35.55
CA LEU A 83 5.16 -0.23 36.44
C LEU A 83 6.16 -1.37 36.24
N LEU A 84 5.69 -2.56 35.83
CA LEU A 84 6.54 -3.69 35.45
C LEU A 84 7.08 -3.57 34.01
N TRP A 85 6.25 -3.11 33.07
CA TRP A 85 6.55 -3.05 31.64
C TRP A 85 7.51 -1.92 31.26
N ALA A 86 7.33 -0.73 31.82
CA ALA A 86 8.11 0.46 31.48
C ALA A 86 9.63 0.29 31.70
N PRO A 87 10.13 -0.19 32.87
CA PRO A 87 11.57 -0.41 33.04
C PRO A 87 12.12 -1.53 32.14
N LEU A 88 11.31 -2.53 31.77
CA LEU A 88 11.72 -3.58 30.83
C LEU A 88 12.07 -2.99 29.45
N GLN A 89 11.42 -1.90 29.03
CA GLN A 89 11.64 -1.30 27.71
C GLN A 89 13.04 -0.72 27.54
N ALA A 90 13.75 -0.38 28.63
CA ALA A 90 15.15 0.03 28.59
C ALA A 90 16.11 -1.14 28.23
N ALA A 91 15.74 -2.38 28.57
CA ALA A 91 16.50 -3.60 28.28
C ALA A 91 16.05 -4.29 26.98
N ARG A 92 15.13 -3.68 26.22
CA ARG A 92 14.55 -4.24 25.00
C ARG A 92 15.48 -4.06 23.80
N HIS A 93 15.63 -5.10 22.99
CA HIS A 93 16.32 -5.01 21.71
C HIS A 93 15.58 -4.08 20.72
N PRO A 94 16.31 -3.33 19.86
CA PRO A 94 15.72 -2.33 18.97
C PRO A 94 14.84 -2.89 17.85
N TYR A 95 14.87 -4.20 17.61
CA TYR A 95 14.05 -4.91 16.62
C TYR A 95 13.97 -6.40 16.96
N LEU A 96 13.07 -7.12 16.30
CA LEU A 96 12.96 -8.57 16.32
C LEU A 96 13.17 -9.16 14.92
N TYR A 97 14.32 -9.81 14.74
CA TYR A 97 14.66 -10.63 13.57
C TYR A 97 14.00 -12.01 13.70
N THR A 98 13.29 -12.44 12.66
CA THR A 98 12.72 -13.79 12.57
C THR A 98 13.10 -14.41 11.23
N HIS A 99 13.54 -15.66 11.29
CA HIS A 99 13.84 -16.47 10.11
C HIS A 99 12.98 -17.73 10.10
N ARG A 100 12.42 -18.08 8.95
CA ARG A 100 11.85 -19.39 8.68
C ARG A 100 12.46 -19.96 7.40
N ARG A 101 12.94 -21.20 7.47
CA ARG A 101 13.33 -21.94 6.26
C ARG A 101 12.05 -22.20 5.44
N PRO A 102 12.05 -21.99 4.12
CA PRO A 102 10.96 -22.44 3.27
C PRO A 102 10.81 -23.97 3.38
N ASN A 103 9.59 -24.46 3.38
CA ASN A 103 9.35 -25.90 3.17
C ASN A 103 9.79 -26.31 1.75
N LYS A 104 10.07 -27.60 1.52
CA LYS A 104 10.53 -28.09 0.20
C LYS A 104 9.62 -27.63 -0.96
N HIS A 105 8.30 -27.74 -0.79
CA HIS A 105 7.31 -27.25 -1.77
C HIS A 105 7.27 -25.72 -1.94
N GLN A 106 7.71 -24.94 -0.94
CA GLN A 106 7.81 -23.48 -1.05
C GLN A 106 9.12 -23.04 -1.72
N ALA A 107 10.18 -23.84 -1.66
CA ALA A 107 11.41 -23.59 -2.42
C ALA A 107 11.13 -23.66 -3.94
N GLU A 108 10.31 -24.62 -4.38
CA GLU A 108 9.84 -24.74 -5.77
C GLU A 108 8.93 -23.56 -6.19
N GLN A 109 8.23 -22.94 -5.24
CA GLN A 109 7.40 -21.75 -5.44
C GLN A 109 8.15 -20.41 -5.21
N GLY A 110 9.49 -20.43 -5.15
CA GLY A 110 10.32 -19.22 -5.08
C GLY A 110 10.47 -18.59 -3.69
N GLY A 111 10.09 -19.27 -2.61
CA GLY A 111 10.06 -18.74 -1.23
C GLY A 111 11.42 -18.46 -0.58
N ALA A 112 12.55 -18.69 -1.25
CA ALA A 112 13.84 -18.10 -0.89
C ALA A 112 14.63 -17.81 -2.16
N ALA A 113 15.35 -16.68 -2.19
CA ALA A 113 16.28 -16.43 -3.28
C ALA A 113 17.52 -17.31 -3.08
N SER A 114 17.89 -18.10 -4.11
CA SER A 114 19.15 -18.82 -4.10
C SER A 114 20.32 -17.82 -4.07
N LEU A 115 21.28 -18.08 -3.17
CA LEU A 115 22.64 -17.53 -3.23
C LEU A 115 23.38 -18.27 -4.36
N ALA A 116 22.99 -17.96 -5.59
CA ALA A 116 23.70 -18.39 -6.78
C ALA A 116 24.93 -17.50 -7.03
N ASP A 117 25.87 -18.04 -7.79
CA ASP A 117 27.03 -17.29 -8.28
C ASP A 117 26.57 -16.08 -9.10
N TRP A 118 27.19 -14.95 -8.84
CA TRP A 118 26.96 -13.71 -9.56
C TRP A 118 27.49 -13.86 -10.98
N ARG A 119 26.67 -13.52 -11.96
CA ARG A 119 27.02 -13.63 -13.39
C ARG A 119 27.34 -12.27 -13.99
N PRO A 120 28.16 -12.17 -15.04
CA PRO A 120 28.48 -10.88 -15.67
C PRO A 120 27.25 -10.18 -16.24
N GLN A 121 26.28 -10.95 -16.76
CA GLN A 121 25.00 -10.43 -17.24
C GLN A 121 24.13 -9.81 -16.14
N GLY A 122 24.53 -9.92 -14.87
CA GLY A 122 23.90 -9.25 -13.75
C GLY A 122 22.68 -9.99 -13.17
N ARG A 123 21.98 -9.27 -12.29
CA ARG A 123 20.76 -9.72 -11.61
C ARG A 123 19.81 -8.55 -11.38
N SER A 124 18.52 -8.77 -11.59
CA SER A 124 17.46 -7.82 -11.23
C SER A 124 16.97 -8.06 -9.81
N PHE A 125 16.74 -6.97 -9.06
CA PHE A 125 16.16 -6.98 -7.72
C PHE A 125 14.87 -6.17 -7.69
N CYS A 126 13.87 -6.67 -6.98
CA CYS A 126 12.58 -5.99 -6.85
C CYS A 126 12.35 -5.49 -5.42
N PHE A 127 12.19 -4.17 -5.29
CA PHE A 127 11.97 -3.46 -4.03
C PHE A 127 10.55 -2.92 -3.97
N GLY A 128 9.94 -2.90 -2.79
CA GLY A 128 8.65 -2.26 -2.54
C GLY A 128 8.62 -1.44 -1.26
N SER A 129 7.74 -0.44 -1.21
CA SER A 129 7.35 0.30 -0.01
C SER A 129 5.82 0.36 0.07
N ALA A 130 5.26 0.23 1.28
CA ALA A 130 3.82 0.34 1.50
C ALA A 130 3.49 0.77 2.93
N ASN A 131 2.91 1.97 3.09
CA ASN A 131 2.24 2.32 4.34
C ASN A 131 0.93 1.52 4.46
N VAL A 132 0.80 0.74 5.55
CA VAL A 132 -0.32 -0.19 5.77
C VAL A 132 -1.25 0.22 6.91
N CYS A 133 -0.98 1.34 7.59
CA CYS A 133 -1.84 1.99 8.59
C CYS A 133 -2.44 1.01 9.60
N LEU A 134 -1.61 0.15 10.19
CA LEU A 134 -1.99 -0.90 11.16
C LEU A 134 -1.88 -0.39 12.60
N LEU A 135 -2.54 0.75 12.84
CA LEU A 135 -2.75 1.35 14.16
C LEU A 135 -3.74 0.52 15.01
N PRO A 136 -3.79 0.70 16.35
CA PRO A 136 -4.93 0.31 17.19
C PRO A 136 -6.27 0.70 16.54
N ASP A 137 -7.34 -0.08 16.73
CA ASP A 137 -8.59 0.07 15.95
C ASP A 137 -9.21 1.46 16.12
N SER A 138 -9.16 1.99 17.35
CA SER A 138 -9.57 3.36 17.67
C SER A 138 -8.80 4.45 16.93
N LEU A 139 -7.50 4.27 16.71
CA LEU A 139 -6.65 5.23 15.99
C LEU A 139 -6.79 5.08 14.47
N ALA A 140 -6.87 3.85 13.96
CA ALA A 140 -7.07 3.58 12.53
C ALA A 140 -8.36 4.25 11.98
N ARG A 141 -9.37 4.43 12.85
CA ARG A 141 -10.65 5.07 12.51
C ARG A 141 -10.56 6.55 12.16
N PHE A 142 -9.49 7.25 12.54
CA PHE A 142 -9.24 8.63 12.11
C PHE A 142 -8.86 8.69 10.63
N ASN A 143 -8.08 7.72 10.14
CA ASN A 143 -7.80 7.50 8.70
C ASN A 143 -8.97 6.78 7.99
N ASN A 144 -10.17 6.82 8.58
CA ASN A 144 -11.37 6.11 8.13
C ASN A 144 -11.26 4.58 8.06
N LEU A 145 -10.21 3.95 8.61
CA LEU A 145 -9.97 2.50 8.55
C LEU A 145 -10.47 1.78 9.81
N SER A 146 -10.82 0.49 9.71
CA SER A 146 -11.25 -0.32 10.86
C SER A 146 -10.88 -1.79 10.68
N GLU A 147 -11.04 -2.61 11.73
CA GLU A 147 -10.75 -4.04 11.71
C GLU A 147 -9.25 -4.35 11.46
N THR A 148 -8.36 -3.62 12.14
CA THR A 148 -6.88 -3.72 11.98
C THR A 148 -6.38 -5.17 11.97
N GLN A 149 -6.91 -6.03 12.84
CA GLN A 149 -6.53 -7.45 12.93
C GLN A 149 -6.89 -8.26 11.68
N ARG A 150 -8.02 -7.94 11.03
CA ARG A 150 -8.46 -8.56 9.78
C ARG A 150 -7.67 -7.99 8.61
N ARG A 151 -7.53 -6.65 8.54
CA ARG A 151 -6.71 -5.93 7.55
C ARG A 151 -5.29 -6.51 7.51
N ALA A 152 -4.61 -6.64 8.64
CA ALA A 152 -3.26 -7.19 8.70
C ALA A 152 -3.11 -8.62 8.13
N ARG A 153 -4.14 -9.47 8.26
CA ARG A 153 -4.16 -10.80 7.63
C ARG A 153 -4.35 -10.68 6.12
N GLU A 154 -5.26 -9.83 5.66
CA GLU A 154 -5.56 -9.69 4.23
C GLU A 154 -4.43 -8.96 3.48
N VAL A 155 -3.86 -7.90 4.04
CA VAL A 155 -2.66 -7.20 3.51
C VAL A 155 -1.53 -8.19 3.26
N GLY A 156 -1.14 -8.97 4.28
CA GLY A 156 -0.07 -9.97 4.14
C GLY A 156 -0.39 -11.09 3.15
N LYS A 157 -1.67 -11.46 3.02
CA LYS A 157 -2.13 -12.45 2.03
C LYS A 157 -2.08 -11.88 0.61
N ARG A 158 -2.52 -10.63 0.39
CA ARG A 158 -2.48 -9.96 -0.92
C ARG A 158 -1.05 -9.74 -1.40
N ILE A 159 -0.19 -9.18 -0.56
CA ILE A 159 1.26 -9.01 -0.81
C ILE A 159 1.89 -10.34 -1.25
N ARG A 160 1.74 -11.38 -0.42
CA ARG A 160 2.28 -12.72 -0.71
C ARG A 160 1.77 -13.23 -2.05
N ASN A 161 0.45 -13.18 -2.28
CA ASN A 161 -0.17 -13.68 -3.49
C ASN A 161 0.32 -12.93 -4.74
N GLY A 162 0.55 -11.62 -4.68
CA GLY A 162 1.14 -10.83 -5.76
C GLY A 162 2.60 -11.22 -6.03
N ALA A 163 3.42 -11.23 -4.98
CA ALA A 163 4.84 -11.57 -5.06
C ALA A 163 5.09 -13.01 -5.60
N SER A 164 4.23 -13.96 -5.23
CA SER A 164 4.31 -15.37 -5.66
C SER A 164 3.73 -15.65 -7.05
N ARG A 165 3.31 -14.63 -7.82
CA ARG A 165 2.79 -14.84 -9.19
C ARG A 165 3.90 -15.38 -10.11
N PRO A 166 3.62 -16.37 -10.97
CA PRO A 166 4.57 -16.76 -12.00
C PRO A 166 4.79 -15.61 -12.99
N GLN A 167 6.04 -15.31 -13.32
CA GLN A 167 6.39 -14.26 -14.28
C GLN A 167 6.21 -14.77 -15.72
N ILE A 168 4.96 -14.81 -16.19
CA ILE A 168 4.62 -15.27 -17.54
C ILE A 168 4.94 -14.16 -18.56
N LYS A 169 6.10 -14.26 -19.21
CA LYS A 169 6.44 -13.45 -20.39
C LYS A 169 5.96 -14.18 -21.65
N ILE A 170 4.80 -13.78 -22.20
CA ILE A 170 4.28 -14.31 -23.47
C ILE A 170 4.99 -13.59 -24.61
N TYR A 171 5.77 -14.33 -25.40
CA TYR A 171 6.35 -13.85 -26.65
C TYR A 171 5.41 -14.23 -27.80
N ILE A 172 4.91 -13.22 -28.53
CA ILE A 172 4.06 -13.42 -29.71
C ILE A 172 4.92 -13.15 -30.96
N ASP A 173 5.43 -14.23 -31.56
CA ASP A 173 6.08 -14.17 -32.87
C ASP A 173 5.01 -14.13 -33.98
N SER A 174 4.55 -12.93 -34.32
CA SER A 174 3.68 -12.71 -35.49
C SER A 174 4.48 -12.90 -36.79
N PRO A 175 4.05 -13.76 -37.74
CA PRO A 175 4.76 -13.97 -39.02
C PRO A 175 4.68 -12.80 -40.01
N THR A 176 3.98 -11.72 -39.66
CA THR A 176 3.80 -10.52 -40.49
C THR A 176 4.70 -9.39 -40.00
N ASN A 177 5.30 -8.68 -40.97
CA ASN A 177 6.41 -7.74 -40.75
C ASN A 177 5.95 -6.35 -40.23
N THR A 178 5.14 -6.34 -39.17
CA THR A 178 4.70 -5.16 -38.41
C THR A 178 4.60 -5.52 -36.92
N SER A 179 5.57 -5.04 -36.14
CA SER A 179 5.73 -5.38 -34.73
C SER A 179 4.62 -4.79 -33.85
N ILE A 180 3.64 -5.61 -33.46
CA ILE A 180 2.73 -5.34 -32.34
C ILE A 180 2.88 -6.47 -31.32
N SER A 181 3.76 -6.28 -30.35
CA SER A 181 3.83 -7.14 -29.16
C SER A 181 2.72 -6.72 -28.20
N ALA A 182 1.57 -7.37 -28.31
CA ALA A 182 0.47 -7.18 -27.38
C ALA A 182 0.81 -7.85 -26.03
N VAL A 183 0.90 -7.06 -24.97
CA VAL A 183 0.94 -7.58 -23.59
C VAL A 183 -0.48 -8.01 -23.24
N SER A 184 -0.71 -9.30 -22.98
CA SER A 184 -2.07 -9.81 -22.80
C SER A 184 -2.67 -9.44 -21.44
N PHE A 185 -3.72 -8.62 -21.48
CA PHE A 185 -4.68 -8.49 -20.38
C PHE A 185 -5.31 -9.85 -20.05
N SER A 186 -5.32 -10.22 -18.76
CA SER A 186 -6.12 -11.34 -18.26
C SER A 186 -7.50 -10.85 -17.83
N SER A 187 -8.40 -10.64 -18.80
CA SER A 187 -9.81 -10.32 -18.58
C SER A 187 -10.70 -11.45 -19.09
N LEU A 188 -10.95 -12.46 -18.25
CA LEU A 188 -12.00 -13.45 -18.48
C LEU A 188 -13.37 -12.81 -18.20
N VAL A 189 -13.94 -12.17 -19.23
CA VAL A 189 -15.34 -11.77 -19.26
C VAL A 189 -16.02 -12.41 -20.47
N THR A 190 -16.91 -13.37 -20.21
CA THR A 190 -17.79 -13.95 -21.23
C THR A 190 -18.89 -12.95 -21.59
N GLY A 191 -19.00 -12.55 -22.85
CA GLY A 191 -20.04 -11.64 -23.35
C GLY A 191 -21.27 -12.34 -23.93
N PHE A 192 -22.23 -11.55 -24.43
CA PHE A 192 -23.30 -12.00 -25.33
C PHE A 192 -23.57 -10.94 -26.43
N PRO A 193 -23.96 -11.33 -27.67
CA PRO A 193 -24.01 -10.41 -28.81
C PRO A 193 -25.41 -10.10 -29.37
N ARG A 194 -25.55 -8.95 -30.07
CA ARG A 194 -26.58 -8.66 -31.11
C ARG A 194 -25.95 -7.71 -32.16
N THR A 195 -25.68 -8.16 -33.39
CA THR A 195 -26.43 -7.87 -34.65
C THR A 195 -26.70 -6.36 -34.89
N SER A 196 -26.37 -5.74 -36.03
CA SER A 196 -26.63 -6.21 -37.42
C SER A 196 -25.81 -5.49 -38.52
N SER A 197 -25.60 -6.18 -39.67
CA SER A 197 -25.52 -5.73 -41.10
C SER A 197 -25.68 -4.23 -41.45
N LEU A 198 -25.16 -3.61 -42.52
CA LEU A 198 -24.62 -3.98 -43.87
C LEU A 198 -23.92 -2.66 -44.42
N ASP A 199 -23.10 -2.55 -45.47
CA ASP A 199 -22.46 -3.50 -46.40
C ASP A 199 -21.14 -2.93 -47.05
N GLN A 200 -20.57 -3.73 -47.96
CA GLN A 200 -19.85 -3.49 -49.23
C GLN A 200 -19.97 -2.08 -49.90
N ARG A 201 -19.02 -1.54 -50.69
CA ARG A 201 -17.76 -2.01 -51.35
C ARG A 201 -16.84 -0.75 -51.68
N PRO A 202 -15.68 -0.82 -52.39
CA PRO A 202 -14.57 0.14 -52.25
C PRO A 202 -14.24 0.94 -53.54
N ASP A 203 -12.97 1.40 -53.66
CA ASP A 203 -12.30 2.07 -54.80
C ASP A 203 -12.60 3.58 -54.95
N ASN A 204 -11.69 4.47 -55.40
CA ASN A 204 -10.22 4.46 -55.48
C ASN A 204 -9.68 5.90 -55.68
N THR A 205 -8.45 6.15 -55.23
CA THR A 205 -7.43 7.13 -55.76
C THR A 205 -7.76 8.60 -56.13
N ALA A 206 -6.77 9.44 -55.78
CA ALA A 206 -6.23 10.60 -56.53
C ALA A 206 -6.71 12.04 -56.20
N GLU A 207 -5.74 12.75 -55.62
CA GLU A 207 -5.38 14.18 -55.73
C GLU A 207 -6.00 15.00 -56.89
N SER A 208 -6.53 16.20 -56.61
CA SER A 208 -5.95 17.49 -57.06
C SER A 208 -6.84 18.71 -56.76
N GLU A 209 -6.27 19.73 -56.11
CA GLU A 209 -6.62 21.17 -56.17
C GLU A 209 -6.20 21.76 -57.55
N PRO A 210 -6.51 23.03 -57.96
CA PRO A 210 -7.26 24.11 -57.27
C PRO A 210 -8.27 24.94 -58.14
N LEU A 211 -8.87 25.96 -57.51
CA LEU A 211 -9.17 27.34 -58.01
C LEU A 211 -10.41 27.70 -58.89
N THR A 212 -11.26 28.55 -58.28
CA THR A 212 -12.06 29.70 -58.82
C THR A 212 -13.07 29.53 -59.96
N GLU A 213 -14.34 29.91 -59.68
CA GLU A 213 -15.03 31.04 -60.34
C GLU A 213 -16.34 31.46 -59.61
N CYS A 214 -16.73 32.73 -59.71
CA CYS A 214 -18.03 33.29 -59.29
C CYS A 214 -18.44 34.40 -60.28
N PRO A 215 -19.74 34.59 -60.60
CA PRO A 215 -20.36 35.86 -60.17
C PRO A 215 -21.90 35.85 -59.87
N VAL A 216 -22.25 36.50 -58.75
CA VAL A 216 -23.36 37.48 -58.49
C VAL A 216 -24.76 37.24 -59.12
N HIS A 217 -25.84 37.09 -58.33
CA HIS A 217 -26.78 38.14 -57.84
C HIS A 217 -27.96 37.47 -57.05
N ASN A 218 -28.80 38.09 -56.20
CA ASN A 218 -28.96 39.47 -55.68
C ASN A 218 -29.81 39.50 -54.37
N ALA A 219 -29.78 40.62 -53.62
CA ALA A 219 -30.80 41.14 -52.66
C ALA A 219 -31.20 40.30 -51.41
N SER A 220 -31.42 40.86 -50.20
CA SER A 220 -31.33 42.25 -49.70
C SER A 220 -31.40 42.36 -48.16
N ALA A 221 -30.93 43.50 -47.62
CA ALA A 221 -31.29 44.15 -46.34
C ALA A 221 -30.53 43.80 -45.02
N ASP A 222 -29.38 44.47 -44.85
CA ASP A 222 -29.06 45.45 -43.78
C ASP A 222 -28.82 45.07 -42.30
N CYS A 223 -27.52 44.95 -41.94
CA CYS A 223 -26.67 45.97 -41.24
C CYS A 223 -27.03 46.53 -39.82
N PRO A 224 -26.07 47.14 -39.08
CA PRO A 224 -24.62 46.84 -38.97
C PRO A 224 -24.01 46.99 -37.53
N ILE A 225 -22.70 46.73 -37.41
CA ILE A 225 -21.79 47.04 -36.27
C ILE A 225 -21.04 48.37 -36.55
N HIS A 226 -20.46 49.06 -35.54
CA HIS A 226 -19.15 49.80 -35.55
C HIS A 226 -18.89 50.49 -34.18
N THR A 227 -17.83 50.19 -33.39
CA THR A 227 -16.47 50.83 -33.31
C THR A 227 -16.46 52.37 -33.19
N ALA A 228 -15.67 53.09 -32.35
CA ALA A 228 -14.66 52.83 -31.30
C ALA A 228 -14.56 54.11 -30.38
N GLY A 229 -13.64 54.37 -29.42
CA GLY A 229 -12.45 53.70 -28.86
C GLY A 229 -11.53 54.69 -28.05
N ALA A 230 -10.45 54.17 -27.43
CA ALA A 230 -9.28 54.86 -26.82
C ALA A 230 -9.39 55.61 -25.46
N ASP A 231 -8.21 55.67 -24.79
CA ASP A 231 -7.70 56.53 -23.69
C ASP A 231 -8.07 56.32 -22.19
N CYS A 232 -7.00 56.36 -21.37
CA CYS A 232 -6.91 56.34 -19.90
C CYS A 232 -6.52 57.76 -19.40
N PRO A 233 -6.76 58.22 -18.14
CA PRO A 233 -6.08 57.65 -16.95
C PRO A 233 -6.77 57.76 -15.55
N ILE A 234 -6.10 57.13 -14.58
CA ILE A 234 -6.18 57.16 -13.10
C ILE A 234 -5.90 58.61 -12.59
N PRO A 235 -6.50 59.18 -11.49
CA PRO A 235 -6.08 58.83 -10.12
C PRO A 235 -6.97 59.07 -8.85
N THR A 236 -6.66 58.25 -7.82
CA THR A 236 -6.52 58.54 -6.37
C THR A 236 -7.64 59.11 -5.45
N ALA A 237 -7.96 58.28 -4.44
CA ALA A 237 -7.81 58.50 -2.98
C ALA A 237 -8.77 59.40 -2.17
N GLY A 238 -8.89 59.04 -0.87
CA GLY A 238 -9.68 59.71 0.18
C GLY A 238 -11.14 59.23 0.25
N ASP A 239 -11.78 59.05 1.42
CA ASP A 239 -11.30 59.10 2.81
C ASP A 239 -12.29 58.33 3.73
N ASP A 240 -11.83 58.05 4.96
CA ASP A 240 -12.55 57.99 6.26
C ASP A 240 -14.12 58.09 6.30
N CYS A 241 -14.86 57.45 7.25
CA CYS A 241 -14.48 56.97 8.58
C CYS A 241 -15.59 56.12 9.29
N ARG A 242 -15.17 55.35 10.32
CA ARG A 242 -15.82 55.12 11.65
C ARG A 242 -17.19 54.44 11.88
N ILE A 243 -17.10 53.26 12.52
CA ILE A 243 -17.47 52.97 13.94
C ILE A 243 -18.95 53.11 14.41
N HIS A 244 -19.60 51.94 14.58
CA HIS A 244 -20.46 51.48 15.73
C HIS A 244 -21.76 52.28 16.12
N PRO A 245 -22.60 51.85 17.11
CA PRO A 245 -23.42 50.62 17.10
C PRO A 245 -24.88 50.76 17.66
N THR A 246 -25.70 49.70 17.54
CA THR A 246 -26.84 49.24 18.41
C THR A 246 -28.05 50.13 18.77
N GLY A 247 -29.27 49.55 18.61
CA GLY A 247 -30.55 49.92 19.28
C GLY A 247 -31.48 50.83 18.45
N ASP A 248 -32.82 50.75 18.48
CA ASP A 248 -33.75 49.84 19.19
C ASP A 248 -35.20 49.97 18.60
N GLN A 249 -36.12 49.03 18.88
CA GLN A 249 -37.62 49.08 18.65
C GLN A 249 -38.16 49.08 17.18
N SER A 250 -39.37 48.59 16.82
CA SER A 250 -40.51 47.93 17.52
C SER A 250 -41.41 47.09 16.55
N SER A 251 -42.25 46.19 17.10
CA SER A 251 -43.47 45.54 16.50
C SER A 251 -43.33 44.74 15.17
N SER A 252 -43.96 43.58 14.93
CA SER A 252 -44.73 42.60 15.73
C SER A 252 -44.52 41.20 15.07
N ASP A 253 -45.19 40.07 15.34
CA ASP A 253 -46.41 39.76 16.12
C ASP A 253 -46.39 38.29 16.65
N CYS A 254 -47.52 37.77 17.15
CA CYS A 254 -47.66 36.46 17.81
C CYS A 254 -49.07 35.84 17.63
N PRO A 255 -49.38 34.60 18.08
CA PRO A 255 -48.52 33.52 18.58
C PRO A 255 -48.86 32.09 18.02
N VAL A 256 -48.08 31.11 18.48
CA VAL A 256 -48.36 29.65 18.48
C VAL A 256 -49.41 29.29 19.56
N HIS A 257 -50.14 28.18 19.41
CA HIS A 257 -50.86 27.52 20.52
C HIS A 257 -50.51 26.03 20.65
N VAL A 258 -50.42 25.57 21.91
CA VAL A 258 -50.15 24.18 22.31
C VAL A 258 -51.08 23.78 23.48
N ALA A 259 -51.52 22.51 23.46
CA ALA A 259 -52.10 21.68 24.53
C ALA A 259 -53.52 21.94 25.10
N GLY A 260 -54.32 20.86 25.08
CA GLY A 260 -55.15 20.44 26.21
C GLY A 260 -56.67 20.36 25.99
N GLY A 261 -57.28 19.19 26.17
CA GLY A 261 -58.74 19.05 26.37
C GLY A 261 -59.41 17.83 25.73
N GLU A 262 -60.08 17.02 26.56
CA GLU A 262 -60.85 15.82 26.23
C GLU A 262 -62.05 16.06 25.30
N ASN A 263 -62.33 15.14 24.36
CA ASN A 263 -63.58 14.35 24.29
C ASN A 263 -63.72 13.53 22.99
N THR A 264 -64.46 12.41 23.08
CA THR A 264 -64.80 11.49 21.97
C THR A 264 -65.97 12.03 21.11
N PRO A 265 -66.20 11.49 19.89
CA PRO A 265 -67.13 10.36 19.77
C PRO A 265 -66.71 9.24 18.78
N GLU A 266 -67.46 8.13 18.84
CA GLU A 266 -67.38 6.91 18.03
C GLU A 266 -67.83 7.17 16.55
N CYS A 267 -67.57 6.35 15.53
CA CYS A 267 -68.02 4.96 15.25
C CYS A 267 -67.55 4.57 13.80
N PRO A 268 -67.74 3.34 13.27
CA PRO A 268 -67.84 2.01 13.90
C PRO A 268 -67.08 0.85 13.15
N LEU A 269 -66.86 -0.24 13.89
CA LEU A 269 -66.93 -1.67 13.50
C LEU A 269 -66.32 -2.21 12.17
N HIS A 270 -65.42 -3.20 12.32
CA HIS A 270 -65.65 -4.54 11.78
C HIS A 270 -65.20 -5.63 12.78
N THR A 271 -65.94 -6.75 12.83
CA THR A 271 -65.96 -7.68 13.97
C THR A 271 -65.07 -8.92 13.78
N ALA A 272 -64.68 -9.53 14.90
CA ALA A 272 -63.76 -10.67 15.00
C ALA A 272 -64.25 -12.00 14.40
N GLY A 273 -63.29 -12.87 14.09
CA GLY A 273 -63.45 -14.32 13.99
C GLY A 273 -62.22 -15.01 14.57
N ALA A 274 -62.36 -15.71 15.70
CA ALA A 274 -61.28 -16.49 16.32
C ALA A 274 -61.22 -17.90 15.71
N TYR A 275 -60.02 -18.53 15.66
CA TYR A 275 -59.79 -19.94 16.01
C TYR A 275 -58.29 -20.32 15.96
N ASN A 276 -57.84 -21.04 16.99
CA ASN A 276 -56.73 -22.02 17.04
C ASN A 276 -55.28 -21.64 16.67
N SER A 277 -54.46 -21.49 17.74
CA SER A 277 -53.27 -22.31 18.04
C SER A 277 -52.54 -23.07 16.91
N SER A 278 -51.26 -22.76 16.67
CA SER A 278 -50.13 -23.69 16.93
C SER A 278 -48.75 -23.06 16.63
N ASP A 279 -47.69 -23.77 17.05
CA ASP A 279 -46.31 -23.32 17.26
C ASP A 279 -45.47 -22.88 16.04
N CYS A 280 -44.36 -22.20 16.36
CA CYS A 280 -43.25 -21.91 15.45
C CYS A 280 -42.50 -23.18 15.00
N ARG A 281 -41.98 -23.21 13.74
CA ARG A 281 -40.54 -23.46 13.54
C ARG A 281 -39.95 -23.12 12.17
N VAL A 282 -38.68 -22.70 12.27
CA VAL A 282 -37.60 -22.68 11.27
C VAL A 282 -37.59 -23.91 10.35
N HIS A 283 -37.25 -23.72 9.06
CA HIS A 283 -36.80 -24.79 8.18
C HIS A 283 -35.44 -24.52 7.53
N THR A 284 -34.57 -25.52 7.63
CA THR A 284 -33.28 -25.63 6.95
C THR A 284 -33.36 -26.80 5.96
N THR A 285 -32.86 -26.61 4.74
CA THR A 285 -32.33 -27.62 3.77
C THR A 285 -32.85 -29.07 3.73
N VAL A 286 -33.16 -29.59 2.53
CA VAL A 286 -32.49 -30.73 1.84
C VAL A 286 -33.19 -31.04 0.48
N ALA A 287 -32.46 -31.68 -0.45
CA ALA A 287 -32.80 -31.89 -1.87
C ALA A 287 -33.54 -33.21 -2.19
N GLN A 288 -34.06 -33.35 -3.42
CA GLN A 288 -34.40 -34.63 -4.09
C GLN A 288 -34.39 -34.52 -5.64
N ASN A 289 -34.24 -35.65 -6.35
CA ASN A 289 -33.90 -35.75 -7.79
C ASN A 289 -35.04 -36.26 -8.72
N SER A 290 -34.87 -35.97 -10.03
CA SER A 290 -35.13 -36.79 -11.26
C SER A 290 -36.53 -36.81 -11.93
N PRO A 291 -36.69 -37.23 -13.23
CA PRO A 291 -35.69 -37.65 -14.27
C PRO A 291 -35.87 -37.11 -15.74
N ASP A 292 -34.82 -37.26 -16.58
CA ASP A 292 -34.68 -37.59 -18.05
C ASP A 292 -35.65 -37.04 -19.15
N CYS A 293 -35.31 -36.78 -20.44
CA CYS A 293 -34.17 -37.05 -21.38
C CYS A 293 -34.35 -36.15 -22.67
N PRO A 294 -33.56 -36.20 -23.79
CA PRO A 294 -32.20 -36.71 -24.06
C PRO A 294 -31.22 -35.80 -24.89
N LEU A 295 -29.91 -36.01 -24.69
CA LEU A 295 -28.77 -36.03 -25.65
C LEU A 295 -28.63 -35.08 -26.87
N HIS A 296 -27.49 -34.36 -26.91
CA HIS A 296 -26.63 -34.25 -28.09
C HIS A 296 -25.15 -34.29 -27.68
N ALA A 297 -24.28 -34.88 -28.50
CA ALA A 297 -22.91 -35.25 -28.12
C ALA A 297 -21.82 -34.52 -28.93
N SER A 298 -20.79 -34.03 -28.22
CA SER A 298 -19.37 -33.98 -28.66
C SER A 298 -18.54 -33.47 -27.48
N GLY A 299 -17.40 -34.09 -27.20
CA GLY A 299 -16.64 -33.84 -25.96
C GLY A 299 -15.18 -33.48 -26.18
N VAL A 300 -14.66 -32.66 -25.27
CA VAL A 300 -13.27 -32.71 -24.77
C VAL A 300 -13.35 -32.37 -23.27
N GLN A 301 -12.91 -33.28 -22.40
CA GLN A 301 -12.77 -32.99 -20.97
C GLN A 301 -11.35 -32.50 -20.68
N ILE A 302 -11.22 -31.31 -20.09
CA ILE A 302 -9.99 -30.88 -19.41
C ILE A 302 -10.33 -30.81 -17.92
N SER A 303 -9.81 -31.76 -17.15
CA SER A 303 -10.00 -31.79 -15.70
C SER A 303 -8.92 -30.94 -15.03
N ILE A 304 -9.33 -29.84 -14.40
CA ILE A 304 -8.48 -29.06 -13.50
C ILE A 304 -9.08 -29.20 -12.09
N SER A 305 -8.52 -30.14 -11.32
CA SER A 305 -8.88 -30.31 -9.91
C SER A 305 -8.40 -29.11 -9.11
N ALA A 306 -9.32 -28.35 -8.52
CA ALA A 306 -8.97 -27.35 -7.52
C ALA A 306 -8.51 -28.04 -6.22
N PRO A 307 -7.50 -27.52 -5.50
CA PRO A 307 -7.20 -27.98 -4.15
C PRO A 307 -8.36 -27.63 -3.20
N GLU A 308 -8.80 -28.59 -2.39
CA GLU A 308 -9.78 -28.33 -1.32
C GLU A 308 -9.18 -27.44 -0.22
N PRO A 309 -10.01 -26.67 0.52
CA PRO A 309 -9.54 -25.83 1.61
C PRO A 309 -9.26 -26.65 2.89
N ASP A 310 -8.04 -26.51 3.43
CA ASP A 310 -7.64 -27.19 4.67
C ASP A 310 -8.57 -26.89 5.85
N ALA A 311 -8.98 -27.94 6.55
CA ALA A 311 -9.72 -27.88 7.81
C ALA A 311 -8.81 -27.45 8.99
N PRO A 312 -9.37 -26.90 10.09
CA PRO A 312 -8.57 -26.46 11.23
C PRO A 312 -8.09 -27.65 12.08
N GLU A 313 -6.78 -27.92 12.08
CA GLU A 313 -6.19 -28.95 12.95
C GLU A 313 -6.19 -28.54 14.43
N ALA A 314 -6.54 -29.50 15.29
CA ALA A 314 -6.48 -29.41 16.74
C ALA A 314 -5.30 -30.24 17.29
N GLU A 315 -4.81 -29.87 18.47
CA GLU A 315 -3.63 -30.51 19.08
C GLU A 315 -3.88 -31.94 19.56
N THR A 316 -2.94 -32.84 19.23
CA THR A 316 -2.51 -34.09 19.92
C THR A 316 -1.48 -34.73 18.97
N GLY A 317 -0.45 -35.47 19.36
CA GLY A 317 0.05 -36.05 20.60
C GLY A 317 1.11 -37.10 20.18
N ASN A 318 2.23 -37.24 20.89
CA ASN A 318 3.37 -38.09 20.47
C ASN A 318 2.99 -39.55 20.09
N HIS A 319 3.76 -40.19 19.20
CA HIS A 319 4.49 -41.44 19.49
C HIS A 319 5.56 -41.79 18.42
N GLN A 320 6.54 -42.63 18.81
CA GLN A 320 7.69 -43.05 18.00
C GLN A 320 7.40 -44.29 17.13
N GLY A 321 8.23 -44.54 16.11
CA GLY A 321 8.35 -45.83 15.43
C GLY A 321 9.47 -45.85 14.38
N GLU A 322 10.51 -46.66 14.61
CA GLU A 322 11.57 -46.98 13.63
C GLU A 322 11.14 -48.10 12.67
N GLY A 323 11.81 -48.23 11.52
CA GLY A 323 11.62 -49.37 10.62
C GLY A 323 12.35 -49.24 9.27
N ASP A 324 13.48 -49.93 9.13
CA ASP A 324 14.24 -50.08 7.89
C ASP A 324 13.56 -51.04 6.87
N GLY A 325 13.93 -50.94 5.59
CA GLY A 325 13.54 -51.92 4.57
C GLY A 325 14.07 -51.62 3.17
N GLU A 326 15.05 -52.40 2.70
CA GLU A 326 15.68 -52.24 1.38
C GLU A 326 14.91 -52.89 0.20
N SER A 327 15.01 -52.23 -0.96
CA SER A 327 15.28 -52.78 -2.32
C SER A 327 14.47 -53.98 -2.88
N LEU A 328 13.94 -53.83 -4.12
CA LEU A 328 14.55 -54.42 -5.34
C LEU A 328 13.71 -54.25 -6.63
N THR A 329 14.37 -53.71 -7.68
CA THR A 329 14.27 -54.01 -9.13
C THR A 329 12.93 -54.13 -9.89
N GLY A 330 12.87 -53.42 -11.03
CA GLY A 330 12.02 -53.79 -12.17
C GLY A 330 11.94 -52.67 -13.22
N GLY A 331 12.66 -52.78 -14.34
CA GLY A 331 12.65 -51.76 -15.41
C GLY A 331 12.49 -52.35 -16.80
N VAL A 332 12.12 -51.50 -17.77
CA VAL A 332 12.43 -51.62 -19.21
C VAL A 332 12.16 -50.23 -19.87
N PRO A 333 12.94 -49.79 -20.88
CA PRO A 333 12.96 -48.38 -21.30
C PRO A 333 12.16 -48.08 -22.59
N SER A 334 11.80 -46.82 -22.77
CA SER A 334 11.30 -46.28 -24.06
C SER A 334 12.20 -45.13 -24.54
N ASN A 335 13.01 -45.40 -25.56
CA ASN A 335 13.80 -44.38 -26.26
C ASN A 335 12.90 -43.38 -26.98
N ASN A 336 13.28 -42.09 -26.96
CA ASN A 336 13.08 -41.21 -28.11
C ASN A 336 14.17 -40.13 -28.14
N THR A 337 15.16 -40.36 -28.98
CA THR A 337 16.27 -39.43 -29.22
C THR A 337 15.83 -38.38 -30.24
N LEU A 338 15.75 -37.11 -29.84
CA LEU A 338 15.76 -36.00 -30.79
C LEU A 338 16.93 -35.07 -30.49
N SER A 339 17.85 -34.99 -31.44
CA SER A 339 19.11 -34.26 -31.35
C SER A 339 18.89 -32.75 -31.32
N HIS A 340 19.20 -32.10 -30.18
CA HIS A 340 19.31 -30.65 -30.11
C HIS A 340 20.49 -30.16 -30.94
N ARG A 341 20.20 -29.57 -32.11
CA ARG A 341 21.19 -28.88 -32.93
C ARG A 341 21.31 -27.44 -32.44
N THR A 342 22.44 -27.07 -31.88
CA THR A 342 22.73 -25.70 -31.42
C THR A 342 22.83 -24.74 -32.61
N SER A 343 21.94 -23.75 -32.68
CA SER A 343 22.11 -22.55 -33.51
C SER A 343 22.20 -21.32 -32.61
N MET A 344 23.38 -20.70 -32.57
CA MET A 344 23.54 -19.41 -31.90
C MET A 344 22.84 -18.33 -32.73
N PHE A 345 21.85 -17.65 -32.14
CA PHE A 345 21.26 -16.46 -32.75
C PHE A 345 21.67 -15.19 -31.99
N LYS A 346 22.37 -14.33 -32.73
CA LYS A 346 22.92 -13.05 -32.27
C LYS A 346 21.78 -12.10 -31.92
N LYS A 347 21.66 -11.74 -30.64
CA LYS A 347 20.61 -10.85 -30.14
C LYS A 347 20.79 -9.45 -30.75
N HIS A 348 19.86 -9.00 -31.58
CA HIS A 348 19.84 -7.62 -32.07
C HIS A 348 18.96 -6.75 -31.18
N SER A 349 19.52 -5.65 -30.68
CA SER A 349 18.89 -4.67 -29.79
C SER A 349 17.89 -3.78 -30.55
N GLY A 350 16.73 -4.35 -30.90
CA GLY A 350 15.62 -3.66 -31.56
C GLY A 350 14.88 -2.67 -30.66
N ARG A 351 15.51 -1.55 -30.28
CA ARG A 351 14.87 -0.46 -29.53
C ARG A 351 14.00 0.38 -30.48
N LYS A 352 12.68 0.45 -30.29
CA LYS A 352 11.83 1.44 -30.97
C LYS A 352 10.82 2.11 -30.04
N ARG A 353 10.88 3.45 -30.05
CA ARG A 353 10.13 4.41 -29.23
C ARG A 353 8.63 4.10 -29.13
N ARG A 354 8.12 3.99 -27.90
CA ARG A 354 6.85 4.63 -27.52
C ARG A 354 7.09 6.13 -27.34
N GLN A 355 6.04 6.93 -27.47
CA GLN A 355 6.13 8.38 -27.68
C GLN A 355 6.00 9.14 -26.35
N GLY A 356 7.12 9.35 -25.63
CA GLY A 356 7.14 10.17 -24.41
C GLY A 356 8.07 9.68 -23.30
N ASP A 357 9.36 9.96 -23.46
CA ASP A 357 10.41 10.10 -22.42
C ASP A 357 10.92 8.92 -21.55
N ASP A 358 12.14 9.14 -21.02
CA ASP A 358 12.96 8.36 -20.08
C ASP A 358 13.35 6.91 -20.43
N GLY A 359 12.48 6.12 -21.07
CA GLY A 359 12.78 4.72 -21.41
C GLY A 359 12.81 3.74 -20.24
N ILE A 360 12.28 4.14 -19.08
CA ILE A 360 11.94 3.28 -17.93
C ILE A 360 10.52 2.73 -18.14
N ASP A 361 10.32 1.42 -17.96
CA ASP A 361 8.97 0.84 -18.00
C ASP A 361 8.20 1.24 -16.73
N HIS A 362 6.96 1.70 -16.88
CA HIS A 362 6.19 2.20 -15.75
C HIS A 362 4.69 1.88 -15.87
N GLU A 363 4.09 1.41 -14.77
CA GLU A 363 2.67 1.01 -14.74
C GLU A 363 1.94 1.37 -13.44
N ILE A 364 0.61 1.35 -13.51
CA ILE A 364 -0.28 1.27 -12.36
C ILE A 364 -0.79 -0.17 -12.33
N SER A 365 -0.53 -0.91 -11.24
CA SER A 365 -0.70 -2.36 -11.18
C SER A 365 -1.68 -2.79 -10.10
N ALA A 366 -2.67 -3.61 -10.46
CA ALA A 366 -3.55 -4.28 -9.49
C ALA A 366 -2.85 -5.31 -8.58
N PHE A 367 -1.54 -5.54 -8.75
CA PHE A 367 -0.78 -6.55 -8.02
C PHE A 367 0.59 -6.02 -7.57
N PHE A 368 1.09 -6.50 -6.43
CA PHE A 368 2.52 -6.44 -6.17
C PHE A 368 3.29 -7.20 -7.26
N PRO A 369 4.48 -6.72 -7.67
CA PRO A 369 5.24 -7.32 -8.75
C PRO A 369 5.65 -8.76 -8.43
N ALA A 370 5.63 -9.61 -9.44
CA ALA A 370 6.17 -10.96 -9.36
C ALA A 370 7.65 -10.93 -9.00
N ASN A 371 8.08 -11.91 -8.20
CA ASN A 371 9.45 -12.00 -7.69
C ASN A 371 9.89 -10.80 -6.83
N LEU A 372 8.98 -10.18 -6.06
CA LEU A 372 9.32 -9.14 -5.07
C LEU A 372 10.38 -9.68 -4.09
N ASP A 373 11.48 -8.96 -3.91
CA ASP A 373 12.65 -9.43 -3.16
C ASP A 373 12.80 -8.78 -1.78
N PHE A 374 12.49 -7.48 -1.70
CA PHE A 374 12.56 -6.66 -0.50
C PHE A 374 11.28 -5.82 -0.41
N LEU A 375 10.70 -5.73 0.78
CA LEU A 375 9.52 -4.90 1.01
C LEU A 375 9.61 -4.22 2.37
N CYS A 376 9.63 -2.89 2.35
CA CYS A 376 9.48 -2.04 3.51
C CYS A 376 7.99 -1.77 3.75
N LEU A 377 7.54 -1.90 5.00
CA LEU A 377 6.19 -1.57 5.43
C LEU A 377 6.25 -0.51 6.53
N GLN A 378 5.39 0.50 6.43
CA GLN A 378 5.22 1.56 7.43
C GLN A 378 3.91 1.36 8.22
N GLU A 379 3.84 2.00 9.39
CA GLU A 379 2.71 1.95 10.33
C GLU A 379 2.26 0.56 10.81
N VAL A 380 3.19 -0.38 10.92
CA VAL A 380 2.96 -1.72 11.51
C VAL A 380 2.97 -1.66 13.06
N PHE A 381 2.18 -0.75 13.63
CA PHE A 381 2.21 -0.39 15.06
C PHE A 381 1.55 -1.42 16.01
N ASP A 382 0.35 -1.92 15.69
CA ASP A 382 -0.36 -2.86 16.58
C ASP A 382 0.34 -4.24 16.60
N HIS A 383 0.92 -4.61 17.74
CA HIS A 383 1.71 -5.83 17.92
C HIS A 383 0.96 -7.14 17.55
N ARG A 384 -0.37 -7.20 17.69
CA ARG A 384 -1.18 -8.37 17.30
C ARG A 384 -1.37 -8.41 15.79
N ALA A 385 -1.54 -7.25 15.15
CA ALA A 385 -1.59 -7.05 13.72
C ALA A 385 -0.23 -7.40 13.08
N THR A 386 0.89 -6.89 13.60
CA THR A 386 2.26 -7.28 13.23
C THR A 386 2.41 -8.81 13.25
N SER A 387 1.92 -9.47 14.30
CA SER A 387 1.98 -10.93 14.46
C SER A 387 1.06 -11.72 13.50
N ARG A 388 0.01 -11.10 12.93
CA ARG A 388 -0.84 -11.69 11.87
C ARG A 388 -0.21 -11.49 10.49
N LEU A 389 0.23 -10.26 10.21
CA LEU A 389 0.91 -9.86 8.99
C LEU A 389 2.19 -10.69 8.76
N ARG A 390 3.09 -10.70 9.75
CA ARG A 390 4.34 -11.49 9.73
C ARG A 390 4.10 -12.97 9.45
N ARG A 391 3.02 -13.56 9.99
CA ARG A 391 2.67 -14.97 9.71
C ARG A 391 2.27 -15.19 8.26
N GLN A 392 1.58 -14.26 7.61
CA GLN A 392 1.26 -14.38 6.19
C GLN A 392 2.51 -14.18 5.31
N LEU A 393 3.31 -13.15 5.59
CA LEU A 393 4.52 -12.84 4.82
C LEU A 393 5.58 -13.96 4.88
N HIS A 394 5.72 -14.64 6.02
CA HIS A 394 6.64 -15.79 6.21
C HIS A 394 6.40 -17.01 5.28
N HIS A 395 5.34 -17.03 4.49
CA HIS A 395 5.13 -18.08 3.47
C HIS A 395 5.94 -17.83 2.19
N TYR A 396 6.53 -16.64 2.03
CA TYR A 396 7.28 -16.23 0.84
C TYR A 396 8.54 -15.42 1.17
N PHE A 397 8.53 -14.65 2.28
CA PHE A 397 9.71 -13.94 2.79
C PHE A 397 10.30 -14.69 4.01
N PRO A 398 11.42 -15.41 3.86
CA PRO A 398 12.03 -16.19 4.93
C PRO A 398 12.72 -15.32 5.99
N TYR A 399 13.16 -14.10 5.65
CA TYR A 399 13.86 -13.18 6.54
C TYR A 399 13.00 -11.95 6.83
N ILE A 400 12.71 -11.68 8.11
CA ILE A 400 11.83 -10.58 8.52
C ILE A 400 12.39 -9.86 9.74
N LEU A 401 12.59 -8.55 9.62
CA LEU A 401 12.79 -7.61 10.73
C LEU A 401 11.45 -6.95 11.06
N SER A 402 11.00 -7.11 12.31
CA SER A 402 9.69 -6.64 12.77
C SER A 402 9.80 -6.03 14.17
N ASP A 403 8.76 -5.31 14.60
CA ASP A 403 8.68 -4.73 15.95
C ASP A 403 9.90 -3.83 16.27
N VAL A 404 10.23 -2.98 15.28
CA VAL A 404 11.37 -2.08 15.23
C VAL A 404 11.06 -0.81 16.01
N GLY A 405 11.95 -0.39 16.90
CA GLY A 405 11.77 0.72 17.83
C GLY A 405 11.86 0.29 19.30
N ARG A 406 12.15 1.24 20.18
CA ARG A 406 12.13 1.06 21.63
C ARG A 406 11.05 1.95 22.25
N TYR A 407 10.26 1.38 23.16
CA TYR A 407 9.11 2.01 23.80
C TYR A 407 9.49 2.80 25.08
N ALA A 408 10.62 3.52 25.09
CA ALA A 408 11.14 4.12 26.34
C ALA A 408 12.17 5.24 26.17
N TRP A 409 12.49 5.87 27.29
CA TRP A 409 13.55 6.85 27.48
C TRP A 409 14.93 6.33 27.03
N LYS A 410 15.46 6.88 25.93
CA LYS A 410 16.89 6.92 25.61
C LYS A 410 17.55 7.97 26.52
N GLY A 411 17.96 7.57 27.73
CA GLY A 411 18.57 8.45 28.73
C GLY A 411 17.61 9.45 29.41
N CYS A 412 18.15 10.30 30.28
CA CYS A 412 17.37 11.17 31.20
C CYS A 412 16.53 12.28 30.52
N CYS A 413 16.71 12.51 29.21
CA CYS A 413 16.21 13.72 28.53
C CYS A 413 15.31 13.46 27.31
N SER A 414 14.96 12.20 27.01
CA SER A 414 14.06 11.88 25.89
C SER A 414 12.62 11.67 26.34
N ARG A 415 11.66 11.90 25.43
CA ARG A 415 10.24 11.65 25.70
C ARG A 415 9.94 10.15 25.70
N PHE A 416 8.95 9.75 26.50
CA PHE A 416 8.45 8.38 26.51
C PHE A 416 7.77 8.03 25.18
N LYS A 417 8.04 6.85 24.63
CA LYS A 417 7.48 6.38 23.35
C LYS A 417 6.44 5.28 23.60
N PHE A 418 5.19 5.54 23.25
CA PHE A 418 4.07 4.59 23.43
C PHE A 418 3.92 3.66 22.23
N LEU A 419 4.28 4.12 21.03
CA LEU A 419 4.31 3.31 19.81
C LEU A 419 5.76 3.05 19.38
N ASN A 420 6.00 1.94 18.69
CA ASN A 420 7.28 1.65 18.06
C ASN A 420 7.45 2.52 16.79
N SER A 421 8.37 2.18 15.88
CA SER A 421 8.56 2.96 14.65
C SER A 421 7.49 2.74 13.60
N GLY A 422 6.71 1.66 13.72
CA GLY A 422 5.85 1.17 12.65
C GLY A 422 6.60 0.57 11.45
N VAL A 423 7.94 0.62 11.41
CA VAL A 423 8.74 0.10 10.30
C VAL A 423 8.92 -1.41 10.41
N MET A 424 8.80 -2.11 9.29
CA MET A 424 9.03 -3.55 9.15
C MET A 424 9.67 -3.83 7.79
N LEU A 425 10.77 -4.59 7.75
CA LEU A 425 11.40 -5.04 6.51
C LEU A 425 11.23 -6.55 6.36
N VAL A 426 10.84 -6.99 5.16
CA VAL A 426 10.86 -8.40 4.76
C VAL A 426 11.78 -8.60 3.56
N SER A 427 12.46 -9.74 3.50
CA SER A 427 13.43 -10.06 2.45
C SER A 427 13.46 -11.55 2.07
N ARG A 428 13.71 -11.81 0.78
CA ARG A 428 14.06 -13.14 0.24
C ARG A 428 15.52 -13.53 0.44
N TYR A 429 16.37 -12.58 0.85
CA TYR A 429 17.82 -12.72 0.95
C TYR A 429 18.29 -12.66 2.41
N PRO A 430 19.36 -13.40 2.77
CA PRO A 430 19.89 -13.37 4.13
C PRO A 430 20.27 -11.95 4.57
N ILE A 431 19.74 -11.55 5.72
CA ILE A 431 20.16 -10.34 6.42
C ILE A 431 21.46 -10.65 7.16
N LEU A 432 22.47 -9.79 7.01
CA LEU A 432 23.78 -9.88 7.66
C LEU A 432 23.83 -8.98 8.90
N ASP A 433 23.47 -7.72 8.71
CA ASP A 433 23.52 -6.68 9.73
C ASP A 433 22.25 -5.84 9.68
N ALA A 434 21.80 -5.38 10.85
CA ALA A 434 20.70 -4.43 10.96
C ALA A 434 20.93 -3.50 12.15
N HIS A 435 20.69 -2.21 11.94
CA HIS A 435 20.76 -1.14 12.94
C HIS A 435 19.53 -0.25 12.84
N TYR A 436 19.10 0.35 13.95
CA TYR A 436 17.96 1.26 13.96
C TYR A 436 18.23 2.44 14.88
N GLU A 437 17.88 3.63 14.41
CA GLU A 437 17.89 4.86 15.22
C GLU A 437 16.53 5.56 15.16
N CYS A 438 16.12 6.11 16.31
CA CYS A 438 14.91 6.92 16.46
C CYS A 438 15.26 8.39 16.24
N TYR A 439 14.45 9.10 15.45
CA TYR A 439 14.60 10.55 15.30
C TYR A 439 14.33 11.30 16.62
N PRO A 440 15.14 12.31 16.97
CA PRO A 440 15.05 12.99 18.25
C PRO A 440 13.95 14.07 18.30
N ASN A 441 13.56 14.60 17.14
CA ASN A 441 12.91 15.90 16.98
C ASN A 441 11.40 15.87 16.70
N GLY A 442 10.77 14.69 16.69
CA GLY A 442 9.33 14.53 16.41
C GLY A 442 8.42 15.35 17.36
N ARG A 443 7.35 15.90 16.79
CA ARG A 443 6.40 16.83 17.44
C ARG A 443 4.98 16.25 17.51
N GLY A 444 4.08 16.90 18.25
CA GLY A 444 2.67 16.50 18.36
C GLY A 444 2.48 15.04 18.77
N GLU A 445 1.57 14.34 18.07
CA GLU A 445 1.28 12.92 18.30
C GLU A 445 2.44 12.02 17.85
N ASP A 446 3.15 12.39 16.78
CA ASP A 446 4.37 11.71 16.30
C ASP A 446 5.50 11.69 17.35
N ALA A 447 5.50 12.63 18.30
CA ALA A 447 6.42 12.60 19.44
C ALA A 447 6.24 11.34 20.31
N LEU A 448 5.07 10.69 20.28
CA LEU A 448 4.74 9.47 21.02
C LEU A 448 5.14 8.19 20.28
N ALA A 449 5.40 8.26 18.97
CA ALA A 449 5.88 7.15 18.16
C ALA A 449 7.42 7.18 18.03
N ALA A 450 8.04 6.01 17.93
CA ALA A 450 9.48 5.89 17.75
C ALA A 450 9.86 6.00 16.25
N LYS A 451 9.37 7.03 15.54
CA LYS A 451 9.72 7.26 14.13
C LYS A 451 11.24 7.39 13.94
N GLY A 452 11.76 6.82 12.86
CA GLY A 452 13.19 6.53 12.75
C GLY A 452 13.54 5.72 11.50
N ALA A 453 14.84 5.50 11.31
CA ALA A 453 15.40 4.75 10.18
C ALA A 453 15.97 3.40 10.62
N LEU A 454 15.67 2.35 9.85
CA LEU A 454 16.21 1.00 9.96
C LEU A 454 17.18 0.77 8.79
N PHE A 455 18.46 0.61 9.09
CA PHE A 455 19.53 0.33 8.15
C PHE A 455 19.83 -1.17 8.13
N VAL A 456 19.93 -1.77 6.95
CA VAL A 456 20.06 -3.23 6.80
C VAL A 456 21.05 -3.56 5.69
N LYS A 457 21.93 -4.52 5.96
CA LYS A 457 22.86 -5.12 4.99
C LYS A 457 22.43 -6.54 4.68
N VAL A 458 22.29 -6.88 3.39
CA VAL A 458 21.83 -8.19 2.92
C VAL A 458 22.87 -8.86 2.02
N GLN A 459 22.93 -10.20 2.00
CA GLN A 459 23.75 -10.95 1.05
C GLN A 459 22.91 -11.38 -0.16
N VAL A 460 23.33 -11.00 -1.37
CA VAL A 460 22.55 -11.20 -2.60
C VAL A 460 23.20 -12.15 -3.62
N GLY A 461 24.46 -12.50 -3.41
CA GLY A 461 25.17 -13.51 -4.18
C GLY A 461 26.61 -13.70 -3.71
N THR A 462 27.38 -14.39 -4.53
CA THR A 462 28.84 -14.58 -4.39
C THR A 462 29.47 -14.41 -5.77
N SER A 463 30.53 -13.63 -5.88
CA SER A 463 31.27 -13.37 -7.12
C SER A 463 32.07 -14.59 -7.57
N HIS A 464 32.49 -14.62 -8.84
CA HIS A 464 33.40 -15.65 -9.38
C HIS A 464 34.72 -15.78 -8.61
N GLN A 465 35.15 -14.72 -7.91
CA GLN A 465 36.34 -14.70 -7.05
C GLN A 465 36.02 -15.06 -5.57
N GLU A 466 34.90 -15.74 -5.31
CA GLU A 466 34.36 -16.06 -3.97
C GLU A 466 34.07 -14.82 -3.07
N GLN A 467 34.15 -13.60 -3.63
CA GLN A 467 33.79 -12.37 -2.93
C GLN A 467 32.28 -12.34 -2.63
N ARG A 468 31.89 -11.87 -1.46
CA ARG A 468 30.47 -11.75 -1.14
C ARG A 468 29.87 -10.56 -1.88
N VAL A 469 28.72 -10.75 -2.54
CA VAL A 469 27.93 -9.63 -3.07
C VAL A 469 26.83 -9.26 -2.08
N VAL A 470 26.78 -7.98 -1.72
CA VAL A 470 25.88 -7.41 -0.69
C VAL A 470 25.04 -6.28 -1.24
N GLY A 471 23.96 -5.92 -0.54
CA GLY A 471 23.18 -4.72 -0.80
C GLY A 471 22.82 -3.99 0.49
N TYR A 472 22.63 -2.67 0.40
CA TYR A 472 22.20 -1.83 1.51
C TYR A 472 20.74 -1.37 1.32
N LEU A 473 20.00 -1.35 2.43
CA LEU A 473 18.61 -0.95 2.50
C LEU A 473 18.42 0.01 3.68
N THR A 474 17.79 1.15 3.44
CA THR A 474 17.37 2.09 4.49
C THR A 474 15.85 2.20 4.47
N CYS A 475 15.19 1.77 5.54
CA CYS A 475 13.75 1.77 5.69
C CYS A 475 13.33 2.84 6.70
N THR A 476 12.54 3.85 6.30
CA THR A 476 12.18 4.97 7.19
C THR A 476 10.69 5.31 7.18
N HIS A 477 10.27 6.06 8.20
CA HIS A 477 9.00 6.77 8.29
C HIS A 477 9.28 8.12 8.97
N LEU A 478 9.13 9.23 8.23
CA LEU A 478 9.42 10.58 8.71
C LEU A 478 8.23 11.22 9.47
N HIS A 479 8.48 12.40 10.05
CA HIS A 479 7.50 13.22 10.76
C HIS A 479 6.34 13.68 9.86
N ALA A 480 5.10 13.40 10.27
CA ALA A 480 3.90 13.50 9.45
C ALA A 480 3.18 14.85 9.48
N ILE A 481 3.48 15.72 10.43
CA ILE A 481 2.73 16.99 10.58
C ILE A 481 3.07 17.92 9.40
N GLU A 482 2.04 18.37 8.68
CA GLU A 482 2.18 19.32 7.58
C GLU A 482 2.73 20.67 8.07
N GLY A 483 3.63 21.27 7.28
CA GLY A 483 4.29 22.54 7.61
C GLY A 483 5.48 22.43 8.58
N ASP A 484 5.74 21.27 9.21
CA ASP A 484 6.93 21.02 10.04
C ASP A 484 8.18 20.68 9.19
N ALA A 485 8.35 21.33 8.03
CA ALA A 485 9.38 21.04 7.03
C ALA A 485 10.82 20.96 7.60
N ALA A 486 11.17 21.87 8.51
CA ALA A 486 12.47 21.88 9.18
C ALA A 486 12.74 20.61 10.00
N VAL A 487 11.70 19.98 10.58
CA VAL A 487 11.80 18.71 11.31
C VAL A 487 12.17 17.58 10.34
N ARG A 488 11.51 17.53 9.17
CA ARG A 488 11.80 16.54 8.13
C ARG A 488 13.19 16.75 7.53
N CYS A 489 13.63 17.98 7.26
CA CYS A 489 15.00 18.25 6.81
C CYS A 489 16.07 17.72 7.77
N GLU A 490 15.95 17.99 9.07
CA GLU A 490 16.88 17.46 10.09
C GLU A 490 16.85 15.91 10.13
N GLN A 491 15.68 15.28 9.92
CA GLN A 491 15.56 13.82 9.84
C GLN A 491 16.22 13.24 8.57
N LEU A 492 16.21 13.97 7.46
CA LEU A 492 16.89 13.60 6.21
C LEU A 492 18.41 13.75 6.34
N ASP A 493 18.90 14.79 7.02
CA ASP A 493 20.33 14.95 7.35
C ASP A 493 20.82 13.78 8.23
N LEU A 494 20.10 13.47 9.30
CA LEU A 494 20.40 12.33 10.18
C LEU A 494 20.35 10.98 9.45
N LEU A 495 19.43 10.81 8.49
CA LEU A 495 19.35 9.60 7.67
C LEU A 495 20.62 9.38 6.83
N LEU A 496 21.18 10.44 6.26
CA LEU A 496 22.42 10.39 5.48
C LEU A 496 23.65 10.14 6.37
N GLU A 497 23.73 10.81 7.52
CA GLU A 497 24.80 10.63 8.52
C GLU A 497 24.82 9.17 9.02
N TRP A 498 23.71 8.68 9.57
CA TRP A 498 23.61 7.34 10.14
C TRP A 498 23.74 6.24 9.07
N GLY A 499 23.27 6.48 7.85
CA GLY A 499 23.46 5.56 6.73
C GLY A 499 24.94 5.43 6.35
N THR A 500 25.67 6.54 6.35
CA THR A 500 27.11 6.56 6.11
C THR A 500 27.88 5.81 7.20
N ASP A 501 27.52 6.02 8.47
CA ASP A 501 28.18 5.35 9.60
C ASP A 501 27.83 3.86 9.70
N PHE A 502 26.60 3.46 9.38
CA PHE A 502 26.22 2.05 9.29
C PHE A 502 27.07 1.30 8.26
N ARG A 503 27.31 1.91 7.09
CA ARG A 503 28.20 1.34 6.06
C ARG A 503 29.62 1.19 6.58
N LYS A 504 30.23 2.25 7.12
CA LYS A 504 31.58 2.18 7.71
C LYS A 504 31.69 1.08 8.77
N ALA A 505 30.67 0.92 9.62
CA ALA A 505 30.64 -0.06 10.70
C ALA A 505 30.35 -1.51 10.25
N THR A 506 29.87 -1.72 9.01
CA THR A 506 29.52 -3.05 8.48
C THR A 506 30.32 -3.45 7.23
N SER A 507 31.11 -2.55 6.65
CA SER A 507 32.18 -2.88 5.70
C SER A 507 33.25 -3.73 6.37
N ARG A 508 33.76 -4.73 5.64
CA ARG A 508 34.83 -5.59 6.15
C ARG A 508 36.20 -4.94 5.94
N PRO A 509 37.06 -4.85 6.96
CA PRO A 509 38.43 -4.40 6.75
C PRO A 509 39.22 -5.44 5.94
N SER A 510 40.03 -4.95 5.00
CA SER A 510 40.89 -5.74 4.09
C SER A 510 41.89 -6.69 4.80
N GLU A 511 42.12 -6.49 6.10
CA GLU A 511 43.14 -7.21 6.88
C GLU A 511 42.72 -8.65 7.28
N GLU A 512 41.42 -8.98 7.31
CA GLU A 512 40.92 -10.24 7.90
C GLU A 512 40.86 -11.43 6.90
N LYS A 513 41.89 -11.58 6.05
CA LYS A 513 42.05 -12.64 5.02
C LYS A 513 40.93 -12.82 3.97
N GLY A 514 39.78 -12.19 4.16
CA GLY A 514 38.66 -12.17 3.22
C GLY A 514 38.77 -10.97 2.28
N LEU A 515 38.33 -11.18 1.04
CA LEU A 515 38.14 -10.11 0.07
C LEU A 515 36.99 -9.20 0.53
N GLU A 516 37.05 -7.93 0.14
CA GLU A 516 36.02 -6.93 0.45
C GLU A 516 34.65 -7.34 -0.14
N ASP A 517 33.56 -6.96 0.54
CA ASP A 517 32.21 -7.24 0.06
C ASP A 517 31.88 -6.31 -1.15
N GLN A 518 31.50 -6.87 -2.30
CA GLN A 518 31.07 -6.11 -3.49
C GLN A 518 29.65 -5.60 -3.28
N VAL A 519 29.38 -4.32 -3.53
CA VAL A 519 28.07 -3.72 -3.27
C VAL A 519 27.22 -3.63 -4.54
N ALA A 520 26.14 -4.39 -4.61
CA ALA A 520 25.24 -4.45 -5.77
C ALA A 520 24.28 -3.27 -5.87
N PHE A 521 23.70 -2.85 -4.75
CA PHE A 521 22.73 -1.78 -4.71
C PHE A 521 22.71 -1.11 -3.34
N ASP A 522 22.10 0.07 -3.33
CA ASP A 522 21.87 0.88 -2.16
C ASP A 522 20.57 1.66 -2.33
N VAL A 523 19.57 1.36 -1.50
CA VAL A 523 18.18 1.79 -1.71
C VAL A 523 17.57 2.34 -0.43
N VAL A 524 16.94 3.51 -0.51
CA VAL A 524 16.11 4.11 0.55
C VAL A 524 14.64 3.87 0.21
N LEU A 525 13.88 3.35 1.18
CA LEU A 525 12.48 3.00 1.10
C LEU A 525 11.74 3.69 2.25
N GLY A 526 10.66 4.41 1.99
CA GLY A 526 9.98 5.11 3.08
C GLY A 526 8.71 5.84 2.71
N ASP A 527 7.90 6.08 3.73
CA ASP A 527 6.97 7.21 3.75
C ASP A 527 7.75 8.42 4.28
N LEU A 528 7.96 9.41 3.42
CA LEU A 528 8.71 10.61 3.74
C LEU A 528 7.81 11.76 4.22
N ASN A 529 6.48 11.62 4.16
CA ASN A 529 5.51 12.63 4.62
C ASN A 529 5.72 14.05 4.05
N PHE A 530 6.34 14.16 2.88
CA PHE A 530 6.45 15.38 2.08
C PHE A 530 6.31 14.99 0.61
N ASP A 531 5.74 15.88 -0.20
CA ASP A 531 5.55 15.63 -1.64
C ASP A 531 6.58 16.38 -2.52
N ASN A 532 6.61 16.03 -3.81
CA ASN A 532 7.42 16.71 -4.82
C ASN A 532 6.59 17.57 -5.79
N CYS A 533 5.53 18.24 -5.32
CA CYS A 533 4.67 19.10 -6.15
C CYS A 533 4.11 20.36 -5.47
N SER A 534 4.09 20.41 -4.14
CA SER A 534 3.61 21.52 -3.33
C SER A 534 4.69 22.56 -3.05
N SER A 535 4.28 23.79 -2.76
CA SER A 535 5.19 24.85 -2.31
C SER A 535 5.53 24.77 -0.81
N GLU A 536 4.84 23.92 -0.06
CA GLU A 536 5.03 23.76 1.39
C GLU A 536 6.23 22.87 1.72
N ASP A 537 6.37 21.78 0.96
CA ASP A 537 7.42 20.76 1.11
C ASP A 537 8.72 21.12 0.34
N LYS A 538 8.87 22.41 -0.04
CA LYS A 538 9.97 22.89 -0.91
C LYS A 538 11.37 22.68 -0.31
N LEU A 539 11.52 22.71 1.02
CA LEU A 539 12.82 22.56 1.66
C LEU A 539 13.32 21.12 1.54
N GLU A 540 12.42 20.17 1.74
CA GLU A 540 12.63 18.73 1.62
C GLU A 540 12.87 18.35 0.16
N GLN A 541 12.08 18.90 -0.77
CA GLN A 541 12.31 18.75 -2.21
C GLN A 541 13.73 19.15 -2.63
N GLN A 542 14.31 20.17 -1.99
CA GLN A 542 15.65 20.67 -2.28
C GLN A 542 16.76 20.00 -1.44
N HIS A 543 16.43 18.98 -0.64
CA HIS A 543 17.37 18.34 0.27
C HIS A 543 18.49 17.58 -0.43
N SER A 544 19.66 17.51 0.22
CA SER A 544 20.88 16.86 -0.29
C SER A 544 20.72 15.35 -0.55
N LEU A 545 19.72 14.69 0.06
CA LEU A 545 19.35 13.30 -0.18
C LEU A 545 19.18 13.01 -1.68
N PHE A 546 18.48 13.88 -2.41
CA PHE A 546 18.22 13.72 -3.85
C PHE A 546 19.46 13.95 -4.74
N THR A 547 20.58 14.40 -4.15
CA THR A 547 21.88 14.46 -4.84
C THR A 547 22.56 13.09 -4.80
N GLN A 548 22.49 12.41 -3.65
CA GLN A 548 23.13 11.11 -3.40
C GLN A 548 22.29 9.93 -3.90
N TYR A 549 20.96 10.00 -3.76
CA TYR A 549 20.01 8.98 -4.19
C TYR A 549 19.05 9.55 -5.23
N LYS A 550 18.89 8.86 -6.35
CA LYS A 550 17.99 9.22 -7.43
C LYS A 550 16.57 8.74 -7.14
N ASP A 551 15.60 9.57 -7.51
CA ASP A 551 14.17 9.25 -7.50
C ASP A 551 13.72 8.96 -8.94
N PRO A 552 13.29 7.73 -9.28
CA PRO A 552 12.81 7.37 -10.62
C PRO A 552 11.68 8.26 -11.15
N CYS A 553 10.84 8.80 -10.26
CA CYS A 553 9.62 9.57 -10.58
C CYS A 553 9.85 11.07 -10.73
N ARG A 554 11.07 11.56 -10.48
CA ARG A 554 11.38 13.00 -10.35
C ARG A 554 12.08 13.56 -11.58
N LEU A 555 11.68 14.75 -12.01
CA LEU A 555 12.45 15.60 -12.94
C LEU A 555 13.32 16.59 -12.16
N GLY A 556 12.75 17.21 -11.13
CA GLY A 556 13.40 18.25 -10.32
C GLY A 556 12.71 18.47 -8.97
N PRO A 557 13.24 19.37 -8.12
CA PRO A 557 12.60 19.75 -6.86
C PRO A 557 11.27 20.45 -7.14
N GLY A 558 10.16 19.83 -6.70
CA GLY A 558 8.80 20.31 -6.98
C GLY A 558 8.27 19.93 -8.37
N GLU A 559 9.01 19.12 -9.13
CA GLU A 559 8.66 18.68 -10.48
C GLU A 559 8.77 17.16 -10.62
N ASP A 560 7.61 16.50 -10.60
CA ASP A 560 7.45 15.08 -10.91
C ASP A 560 7.28 14.83 -12.41
N LYS A 561 7.64 13.61 -12.84
CA LYS A 561 7.46 13.15 -14.21
C LYS A 561 5.96 13.04 -14.56
N PRO A 562 5.57 13.20 -15.84
CA PRO A 562 4.16 13.19 -16.24
C PRO A 562 3.37 11.92 -15.86
N TRP A 563 4.08 10.79 -15.75
CA TRP A 563 3.51 9.48 -15.37
C TRP A 563 3.54 9.20 -13.86
N ALA A 564 4.25 10.00 -13.06
CA ALA A 564 4.32 9.80 -11.62
C ALA A 564 2.96 10.11 -10.97
N LEU A 565 2.63 9.37 -9.92
CA LEU A 565 1.32 9.35 -9.28
C LEU A 565 1.44 9.71 -7.79
N GLY A 566 0.47 10.46 -7.28
CA GLY A 566 0.30 10.66 -5.84
C GLY A 566 0.01 9.35 -5.13
N THR A 567 0.56 9.16 -3.94
CA THR A 567 0.43 7.89 -3.20
C THR A 567 -0.57 7.97 -2.05
N LEU A 568 -0.92 9.18 -1.58
CA LEU A 568 -1.91 9.37 -0.52
C LEU A 568 -3.35 9.47 -1.09
N LEU A 569 -4.23 8.57 -0.66
CA LEU A 569 -5.65 8.51 -1.05
C LEU A 569 -6.51 9.41 -0.16
N ASP A 570 -7.58 9.99 -0.71
CA ASP A 570 -8.59 10.67 0.11
C ASP A 570 -9.34 9.64 0.95
N THR A 571 -9.15 9.71 2.27
CA THR A 571 -9.74 8.77 3.23
C THR A 571 -11.27 8.69 3.16
N SER A 572 -11.95 9.75 2.70
CA SER A 572 -13.41 9.81 2.65
C SER A 572 -14.02 8.82 1.63
N GLY A 573 -13.34 8.62 0.49
CA GLY A 573 -13.77 7.78 -0.63
C GLY A 573 -13.35 6.31 -0.57
N LEU A 574 -12.54 5.87 0.42
CA LEU A 574 -11.94 4.52 0.50
C LEU A 574 -12.91 3.32 0.43
N TYR A 575 -14.22 3.55 0.57
CA TYR A 575 -15.26 2.52 0.55
C TYR A 575 -16.27 2.69 -0.59
N ASP A 576 -15.98 3.55 -1.56
CA ASP A 576 -16.78 3.65 -2.77
C ASP A 576 -16.50 2.49 -3.71
N GLU A 577 -17.55 2.03 -4.40
CA GLU A 577 -17.50 0.76 -5.14
C GLU A 577 -16.43 0.79 -6.25
N GLU A 578 -16.22 1.99 -6.82
CA GLU A 578 -15.23 2.32 -7.85
C GLU A 578 -13.77 2.19 -7.39
N VAL A 579 -13.48 2.26 -6.08
CA VAL A 579 -12.13 2.11 -5.52
C VAL A 579 -11.97 0.94 -4.54
N SER A 580 -13.06 0.20 -4.31
CA SER A 580 -13.10 -0.92 -3.33
C SER A 580 -12.31 -2.17 -3.73
N SER A 581 -11.93 -2.31 -5.01
CA SER A 581 -11.16 -3.44 -5.55
C SER A 581 -9.85 -2.98 -6.20
N PRO A 582 -8.80 -3.82 -6.25
CA PRO A 582 -7.54 -3.48 -6.91
C PRO A 582 -7.71 -3.06 -8.37
N GLU A 583 -8.50 -3.80 -9.14
CA GLU A 583 -8.74 -3.57 -10.56
C GLU A 583 -9.64 -2.36 -10.82
N SER A 584 -10.55 -2.03 -9.90
CA SER A 584 -11.34 -0.80 -9.98
C SER A 584 -10.47 0.41 -9.67
N LEU A 585 -9.72 0.38 -8.55
CA LEU A 585 -8.81 1.46 -8.16
C LEU A 585 -7.71 1.69 -9.21
N GLN A 586 -7.21 0.64 -9.88
CA GLN A 586 -6.28 0.80 -11.02
C GLN A 586 -6.88 1.71 -12.10
N LYS A 587 -8.11 1.42 -12.56
CA LYS A 587 -8.79 2.21 -13.61
C LYS A 587 -9.05 3.65 -13.17
N VAL A 588 -9.37 3.85 -11.89
CA VAL A 588 -9.58 5.20 -11.31
C VAL A 588 -8.27 5.98 -11.29
N MET A 589 -7.14 5.35 -10.99
CA MET A 589 -5.82 6.00 -10.99
C MET A 589 -5.26 6.26 -12.41
N GLU A 590 -5.60 5.41 -13.39
CA GLU A 590 -5.31 5.65 -14.81
C GLU A 590 -6.05 6.90 -15.35
N ASN A 591 -7.25 7.18 -14.84
CA ASN A 591 -8.09 8.33 -15.22
C ASN A 591 -7.75 9.63 -14.45
N GLU A 592 -7.66 10.78 -15.14
CA GLU A 592 -7.26 12.05 -14.51
C GLU A 592 -8.34 12.64 -13.59
N GLU A 593 -9.62 12.51 -13.94
CA GLU A 593 -10.74 12.89 -13.07
C GLU A 593 -10.79 12.01 -11.81
N GLY A 594 -10.60 10.70 -11.97
CA GLY A 594 -10.52 9.73 -10.87
C GLY A 594 -9.37 10.04 -9.91
N ARG A 595 -8.18 10.38 -10.43
CA ARG A 595 -7.08 10.90 -9.59
C ARG A 595 -7.50 12.12 -8.78
N LYS A 596 -8.16 13.10 -9.40
CA LYS A 596 -8.62 14.35 -8.75
C LYS A 596 -9.70 14.16 -7.68
N GLU A 597 -10.41 13.04 -7.71
CA GLU A 597 -11.45 12.70 -6.74
C GLU A 597 -10.94 11.84 -5.58
N TYR A 598 -10.01 10.90 -5.85
CA TYR A 598 -9.58 9.89 -4.88
C TYR A 598 -8.15 10.02 -4.37
N LEU A 599 -7.33 10.95 -4.88
CA LEU A 599 -6.01 11.28 -4.31
C LEU A 599 -6.04 12.61 -3.55
N VAL A 600 -5.22 12.72 -2.52
CA VAL A 600 -4.98 13.99 -1.84
C VAL A 600 -4.12 14.90 -2.71
N PHE A 601 -4.54 16.16 -2.85
CA PHE A 601 -3.79 17.23 -3.53
C PHE A 601 -3.35 18.31 -2.52
N PRO A 602 -2.29 19.08 -2.82
CA PRO A 602 -1.86 20.20 -1.98
C PRO A 602 -3.00 21.20 -1.76
N THR A 603 -3.27 21.54 -0.49
CA THR A 603 -4.32 22.51 -0.14
C THR A 603 -3.85 23.94 -0.38
N ASN A 604 -4.72 24.80 -0.92
CA ASN A 604 -4.40 26.20 -1.13
C ASN A 604 -4.73 27.02 0.13
N LYS A 605 -3.72 27.60 0.79
CA LYS A 605 -3.85 28.38 2.04
C LYS A 605 -4.82 29.56 1.99
N ASN A 606 -5.25 29.99 0.80
CA ASN A 606 -6.18 31.10 0.62
C ASN A 606 -7.66 30.72 0.72
N HIS A 607 -8.02 29.49 1.10
CA HIS A 607 -9.42 29.03 1.10
C HIS A 607 -10.12 29.08 2.46
N CYS A 608 -11.28 29.75 2.52
CA CYS A 608 -12.20 29.64 3.65
C CYS A 608 -13.02 28.33 3.54
N PRO A 609 -13.27 27.60 4.64
CA PRO A 609 -13.93 26.29 4.60
C PRO A 609 -15.39 26.29 4.09
N ASN A 610 -16.00 27.48 3.91
CA ASN A 610 -17.39 27.65 3.46
C ASN A 610 -17.60 27.68 1.94
N GLN A 611 -16.57 27.43 1.12
CA GLN A 611 -16.70 27.39 -0.35
C GLN A 611 -16.46 25.97 -0.91
N LYS A 612 -17.36 25.03 -0.59
CA LYS A 612 -17.58 23.83 -1.42
C LYS A 612 -18.26 24.26 -2.73
N GLY A 613 -17.61 24.10 -3.88
CA GLY A 613 -18.25 24.27 -5.19
C GLY A 613 -17.43 24.91 -6.30
N ARG A 614 -16.28 25.56 -6.01
CA ARG A 614 -15.37 26.03 -7.07
C ARG A 614 -14.32 24.96 -7.39
N LYS A 615 -14.43 24.35 -8.57
CA LYS A 615 -13.38 23.50 -9.16
C LYS A 615 -12.18 24.38 -9.54
N ILE A 616 -11.30 24.63 -8.57
CA ILE A 616 -9.95 25.14 -8.84
C ILE A 616 -9.23 24.07 -9.69
N PRO A 617 -8.44 24.42 -10.71
CA PRO A 617 -7.65 23.43 -11.44
C PRO A 617 -6.62 22.77 -10.53
N LEU A 618 -6.94 21.58 -10.02
CA LEU A 618 -5.97 20.68 -9.41
C LEU A 618 -4.93 20.33 -10.47
N LYS A 619 -3.67 20.68 -10.21
CA LYS A 619 -2.52 20.44 -11.10
C LYS A 619 -1.71 19.26 -10.58
N GLY A 620 -1.12 18.49 -11.49
CA GLY A 620 -0.35 17.29 -11.16
C GLY A 620 -1.25 16.07 -10.93
N ASN A 621 -0.66 15.00 -10.39
CA ASN A 621 -1.30 13.70 -10.22
C ASN A 621 -1.50 13.32 -8.73
N GLY A 622 -1.65 14.30 -7.84
CA GLY A 622 -1.77 14.10 -6.38
C GLY A 622 -0.44 14.19 -5.62
N ARG A 623 -0.49 14.06 -4.29
CA ARG A 623 0.69 14.11 -3.40
C ARG A 623 1.38 12.74 -3.34
N ARG A 624 2.60 12.66 -3.86
CA ARG A 624 3.46 11.47 -3.81
C ARG A 624 4.40 11.59 -2.61
N ILE A 625 4.12 10.83 -1.55
CA ILE A 625 4.85 10.88 -0.28
C ILE A 625 5.58 9.58 0.08
N ASP A 626 5.28 8.49 -0.64
CA ASP A 626 5.99 7.22 -0.56
C ASP A 626 7.08 7.15 -1.64
N TYR A 627 8.32 6.88 -1.22
CA TYR A 627 9.50 6.94 -2.07
C TYR A 627 10.28 5.62 -2.10
N ILE A 628 10.86 5.35 -3.28
CA ILE A 628 11.95 4.40 -3.48
C ILE A 628 13.07 5.15 -4.20
N LEU A 629 14.20 5.32 -3.51
CA LEU A 629 15.37 6.04 -4.01
C LEU A 629 16.56 5.09 -4.10
N TYR A 630 17.44 5.26 -5.08
CA TYR A 630 18.63 4.40 -5.26
C TYR A 630 19.89 5.21 -5.53
N SER A 631 21.05 4.72 -5.07
CA SER A 631 22.34 5.27 -5.49
C SER A 631 22.79 4.65 -6.81
N GLU A 632 23.32 5.47 -7.72
CA GLU A 632 24.04 5.03 -8.93
C GLU A 632 25.52 4.75 -8.61
N ALA A 633 26.08 5.39 -7.59
CA ALA A 633 27.49 5.33 -7.21
C ALA A 633 27.72 4.22 -6.16
N VAL A 634 27.53 2.96 -6.56
CA VAL A 634 27.54 1.81 -5.65
C VAL A 634 28.88 1.05 -5.66
N GLN A 635 29.32 0.62 -6.85
CA GLN A 635 30.57 -0.10 -7.08
C GLN A 635 31.16 0.43 -8.39
N GLN A 636 32.48 0.59 -8.46
CA GLN A 636 33.15 0.97 -9.71
C GLN A 636 32.92 -0.12 -10.77
N ASP A 637 32.70 0.30 -12.02
CA ASP A 637 32.44 -0.53 -13.20
C ASP A 637 31.10 -1.31 -13.22
N TRP A 638 30.28 -1.23 -12.16
CA TRP A 638 28.95 -1.87 -12.15
C TRP A 638 27.88 -0.90 -12.66
N LYS A 639 27.03 -1.39 -13.56
CA LYS A 639 25.92 -0.63 -14.14
C LYS A 639 24.62 -0.98 -13.43
N VAL A 640 23.95 0.07 -12.94
CA VAL A 640 22.67 0.02 -12.25
C VAL A 640 21.62 0.70 -13.14
N ASP A 641 20.64 -0.07 -13.63
CA ASP A 641 19.55 0.43 -14.48
C ASP A 641 18.19 0.15 -13.84
N ILE A 642 17.23 1.06 -13.99
CA ILE A 642 15.83 0.81 -13.62
C ILE A 642 15.15 0.04 -14.77
N GLU A 643 14.65 -1.17 -14.50
CA GLU A 643 13.85 -1.93 -15.48
C GLU A 643 12.38 -1.50 -15.47
N GLU A 644 11.82 -1.30 -14.27
CA GLU A 644 10.37 -1.21 -14.03
C GLU A 644 10.10 -0.32 -12.79
N PHE A 645 9.09 0.54 -12.84
CA PHE A 645 8.53 1.23 -11.66
C PHE A 645 7.00 1.09 -11.65
N SER A 646 6.40 0.77 -10.51
CA SER A 646 4.94 0.54 -10.42
C SER A 646 4.30 1.20 -9.20
N PHE A 647 3.12 1.77 -9.43
CA PHE A 647 2.18 2.17 -8.37
C PHE A 647 1.14 1.06 -8.20
N ILE A 648 0.95 0.56 -6.99
CA ILE A 648 0.27 -0.71 -6.72
C ILE A 648 -1.04 -0.46 -5.97
N THR A 649 -2.15 -0.86 -6.59
CA THR A 649 -3.51 -0.74 -6.05
C THR A 649 -3.98 -2.00 -5.33
N GLN A 650 -3.14 -3.04 -5.21
CA GLN A 650 -3.53 -4.32 -4.60
C GLN A 650 -4.05 -4.21 -3.16
N LEU A 651 -3.69 -3.15 -2.42
CA LEU A 651 -4.18 -2.89 -1.07
C LEU A 651 -5.46 -2.03 -0.99
N ALA A 652 -6.17 -1.83 -2.12
CA ALA A 652 -7.48 -1.18 -2.19
C ALA A 652 -8.42 -1.60 -1.04
N GLY A 653 -8.97 -0.60 -0.34
CA GLY A 653 -9.85 -0.76 0.83
C GLY A 653 -9.19 -1.29 2.11
N LEU A 654 -7.86 -1.45 2.14
CA LEU A 654 -7.11 -1.95 3.30
C LEU A 654 -6.13 -0.93 3.90
N THR A 655 -5.84 0.16 3.20
CA THR A 655 -4.98 1.27 3.62
C THR A 655 -5.36 2.52 2.80
N ASP A 656 -4.89 3.69 3.22
CA ASP A 656 -5.04 4.99 2.57
C ASP A 656 -3.82 5.40 1.74
N HIS A 657 -2.85 4.49 1.55
CA HIS A 657 -1.72 4.68 0.63
C HIS A 657 -1.72 3.69 -0.54
N LEU A 658 -1.36 4.17 -1.74
CA LEU A 658 -0.87 3.32 -2.82
C LEU A 658 0.52 2.80 -2.45
N SER A 659 0.75 1.51 -2.65
CA SER A 659 2.10 0.96 -2.49
C SER A 659 2.94 1.29 -3.73
N VAL A 660 4.26 1.36 -3.59
CA VAL A 660 5.19 1.60 -4.71
C VAL A 660 6.18 0.45 -4.83
N ALA A 661 6.63 0.14 -6.04
CA ALA A 661 7.71 -0.81 -6.27
C ALA A 661 8.61 -0.44 -7.45
N MET A 662 9.87 -0.88 -7.38
CA MET A 662 10.91 -0.62 -8.36
C MET A 662 11.69 -1.92 -8.64
N ARG A 663 12.02 -2.17 -9.91
CA ARG A 663 12.94 -3.23 -10.32
C ARG A 663 14.24 -2.62 -10.83
N LEU A 664 15.35 -3.06 -10.23
CA LEU A 664 16.69 -2.55 -10.49
C LEU A 664 17.56 -3.68 -11.05
N ALA A 665 18.04 -3.54 -12.29
CA ALA A 665 19.03 -4.42 -12.87
C ALA A 665 20.44 -3.96 -12.48
N VAL A 666 21.26 -4.88 -11.98
CA VAL A 666 22.66 -4.63 -11.61
C VAL A 666 23.54 -5.58 -12.42
N SER A 667 24.43 -5.05 -13.27
CA SER A 667 25.31 -5.82 -14.15
C SER A 667 26.77 -5.33 -14.08
N THR A 668 27.75 -6.15 -14.47
CA THR A 668 29.18 -5.83 -14.27
C THR A 668 29.83 -5.09 -15.43
N GLY A 669 29.05 -4.57 -16.39
CA GLY A 669 29.55 -3.77 -17.52
C GLY A 669 30.35 -4.52 -18.60
N GLU A 670 30.77 -5.76 -18.34
CA GLU A 670 31.47 -6.63 -19.30
C GLU A 670 30.52 -7.11 -20.41
N GLU A 671 30.50 -6.40 -21.56
CA GLU A 671 30.00 -6.97 -22.80
C GLU A 671 30.94 -8.11 -23.25
N GLU A 672 30.39 -9.30 -23.57
CA GLU A 672 31.18 -10.40 -24.16
C GLU A 672 31.79 -9.94 -25.51
N PRO A 673 33.09 -10.22 -25.77
CA PRO A 673 33.82 -9.75 -26.94
C PRO A 673 33.43 -10.41 -28.28
#